data_AF-A0A8K0IFW9-F1
#
_entry.id   AF-A0A8K0IFW9-F1
#
_cell.length_a   1.000
_cell.length_b   1.000
_cell.length_c   1.000
_cell.angle_alpha   90.00
_cell.angle_beta   90.00
_cell.angle_gamma   90.00
#
_symmetry.space_group_name_H-M   'P 1'
#
loop_
_entity.id
_entity.type
_entity.pdbx_description
1 polymer ?
#
loop_
_entity_poly.entity_id
_entity_poly.type
_entity_poly.pdbx_seq_one_letter_code
_entity_poly.pdbx_strand_id
1 'polypeptide(L)'
;MEKYRELRVAVETVAAVDAHAHNMVALDSSFPFLRCFSEAEGDALAFAPDSLSFKRSLRDIAGLYNCEASLNGVENHRKFAGLHSISSKCFEAANISAVFIDDGIQFDKMHDWQWHKSFAPAVGRILRIEHLAETILNDLSKISCFQPPPKKKFSMHFLSTSATVADHIVAMKSVAAYRSGLQIDTKVTKRAAEEGLLEDLNAGRRVRIKNKSFIDYLFTCSLEVAVSFDLPMQIHTGFGDKDLDLRLANPLHLRKVLEDKRFSKSRIVLLHASYPFSKEASYLASVYSQVYLDFGLAVPKLSVQGMISSVKELLELAPIKKVMFSTDGYAFPETFYLGAKKAREVVFSVLSTACDDGDLTIPEAVEAVWHIFRQNALQLYKLNGIVGSNDHLRVISFNSTSKVVPAKRFYDVVRDIGVGLTHASMGMTSFCDGPAEETNLTGVGEIRLIPDLSTKYRIPWARQEEMVLADMHIKPGEAWEYCPRNALRRVTKILKDEYNLVVNAGFENEFYLLKNVVREGKEQWVPFDMTPYCSTSGFDAVSPVLQEVKSALESMDISVEQLHAESGKGQFEVALGHAPSNLAADKLIYTREAIKAIARKHGLLATLLPKYYLDDIGSGCHVHLSLWQNGKNVFTGSEVPETQYGMSKVGEQFMAGVYYHLPSILAFTAPLPNRWHFLIQ
;
A
#
# COMPACT_ATOMS: atom_id res chain seq x y z
N MET A 1 -14.65 3.69 24.94
CA MET A 1 -14.11 4.11 23.63
C MET A 1 -12.69 3.58 23.38
N GLU A 2 -11.91 3.28 24.42
CA GLU A 2 -10.51 2.82 24.28
C GLU A 2 -10.35 1.39 23.74
N LYS A 3 -11.32 0.49 24.02
CA LYS A 3 -11.31 -0.93 23.60
C LYS A 3 -11.02 -1.14 22.10
N TYR A 4 -11.52 -0.27 21.21
CA TYR A 4 -11.39 -0.40 19.75
C TYR A 4 -10.54 0.70 19.13
N ARG A 5 -9.61 1.28 19.89
CA ARG A 5 -8.77 2.38 19.41
C ARG A 5 -7.98 2.00 18.15
N GLU A 6 -7.34 0.83 18.14
CA GLU A 6 -6.55 0.36 17.00
C GLU A 6 -7.41 0.16 15.74
N LEU A 7 -8.56 -0.49 15.89
CA LEU A 7 -9.53 -0.67 14.81
C LEU A 7 -10.02 0.68 14.27
N ARG A 8 -10.30 1.64 15.15
CA ARG A 8 -10.72 2.99 14.75
C ARG A 8 -9.64 3.70 13.94
N VAL A 9 -8.40 3.70 14.42
CA VAL A 9 -7.25 4.28 13.71
C VAL A 9 -7.07 3.61 12.35
N ALA A 10 -7.15 2.29 12.27
CA ALA A 10 -7.03 1.55 11.01
C ALA A 10 -8.09 2.00 9.99
N VAL A 11 -9.36 2.07 10.42
CA VAL A 11 -10.47 2.50 9.58
C VAL A 11 -10.33 3.95 9.13
N GLU A 12 -9.86 4.85 9.98
CA GLU A 12 -9.73 6.28 9.65
C GLU A 12 -8.53 6.54 8.73
N THR A 13 -7.43 5.80 8.89
CA THR A 13 -6.16 6.08 8.21
C THR A 13 -5.95 5.29 6.92
N VAL A 14 -6.64 4.16 6.71
CA VAL A 14 -6.44 3.34 5.51
C VAL A 14 -6.74 4.15 4.24
N ALA A 15 -5.76 4.24 3.34
CA ALA A 15 -5.92 4.89 2.06
C ALA A 15 -6.69 3.96 1.12
N ALA A 16 -7.95 4.29 0.83
CA ALA A 16 -8.89 3.38 0.19
C ALA A 16 -8.64 3.25 -1.31
N VAL A 17 -8.98 2.09 -1.87
CA VAL A 17 -9.13 1.87 -3.32
C VAL A 17 -10.62 1.84 -3.59
N ASP A 18 -11.12 2.91 -4.20
CA ASP A 18 -12.51 3.00 -4.64
C ASP A 18 -12.69 2.21 -5.94
N ALA A 19 -13.12 0.96 -5.80
CA ALA A 19 -13.13 -0.01 -6.89
C ALA A 19 -14.23 0.23 -7.94
N HIS A 20 -15.19 1.12 -7.66
CA HIS A 20 -16.27 1.45 -8.60
C HIS A 20 -16.86 2.84 -8.32
N ALA A 21 -16.76 3.72 -9.31
CA ALA A 21 -17.38 5.05 -9.32
C ALA A 21 -17.59 5.51 -10.77
N HIS A 22 -18.02 6.76 -10.97
CA HIS A 22 -18.45 7.33 -12.24
C HIS A 22 -17.95 8.76 -12.45
N ASN A 23 -18.11 9.28 -13.66
CA ASN A 23 -17.69 10.63 -14.02
C ASN A 23 -18.42 11.72 -13.20
N MET A 24 -17.74 12.85 -13.03
CA MET A 24 -18.29 14.07 -12.44
C MET A 24 -18.87 15.00 -13.52
N VAL A 25 -19.97 15.67 -13.19
CA VAL A 25 -20.58 16.68 -14.06
C VAL A 25 -19.75 17.97 -14.08
N ALA A 26 -19.83 18.72 -15.18
CA ALA A 26 -19.26 20.05 -15.25
C ALA A 26 -20.05 21.03 -14.36
N LEU A 27 -19.42 22.13 -13.95
CA LEU A 27 -20.04 23.12 -13.05
C LEU A 27 -21.33 23.73 -13.61
N ASP A 28 -21.45 23.81 -14.93
CA ASP A 28 -22.59 24.36 -15.68
C ASP A 28 -23.55 23.28 -16.23
N SER A 29 -23.46 22.05 -15.70
CA SER A 29 -24.41 20.97 -15.95
C SER A 29 -25.79 21.29 -15.36
N SER A 30 -26.84 20.85 -16.04
CA SER A 30 -28.23 20.91 -15.58
C SER A 30 -28.59 19.76 -14.62
N PHE A 31 -27.66 18.85 -14.32
CA PHE A 31 -27.90 17.71 -13.46
C PHE A 31 -28.24 18.16 -12.02
N PRO A 32 -29.42 17.82 -11.46
CA PRO A 32 -29.86 18.37 -10.18
C PRO A 32 -28.97 17.91 -9.02
N PHE A 33 -28.46 18.83 -8.20
CA PHE A 33 -27.63 18.48 -7.04
C PHE A 33 -28.34 17.57 -6.04
N LEU A 34 -29.67 17.62 -5.98
CA LEU A 34 -30.48 16.76 -5.13
C LEU A 34 -30.28 15.25 -5.43
N ARG A 35 -29.85 14.90 -6.66
CA ARG A 35 -29.44 13.53 -7.05
C ARG A 35 -28.23 13.00 -6.29
N CYS A 36 -27.41 13.89 -5.70
CA CYS A 36 -26.37 13.49 -4.75
C CYS A 36 -26.93 12.58 -3.63
N PHE A 37 -28.19 12.78 -3.24
CA PHE A 37 -28.81 12.12 -2.09
C PHE A 37 -29.77 10.98 -2.47
N SER A 38 -30.17 10.86 -3.74
CA SER A 38 -31.25 9.96 -4.16
C SER A 38 -31.09 9.46 -5.60
N GLU A 39 -31.49 8.21 -5.83
CA GLU A 39 -31.64 7.62 -7.18
C GLU A 39 -32.99 7.99 -7.82
N ALA A 40 -33.86 8.71 -7.11
CA ALA A 40 -35.13 9.17 -7.64
C ALA A 40 -34.95 10.22 -8.73
N GLU A 41 -35.83 10.22 -9.73
CA GLU A 41 -35.91 11.19 -10.81
C GLU A 41 -37.34 11.75 -10.94
N GLY A 42 -37.50 12.83 -11.70
CA GLY A 42 -38.80 13.48 -11.89
C GLY A 42 -39.44 13.92 -10.57
N ASP A 43 -40.76 13.80 -10.47
CA ASP A 43 -41.53 14.25 -9.32
C ASP A 43 -41.12 13.56 -8.00
N ALA A 44 -40.63 12.31 -8.08
CA ALA A 44 -40.18 11.57 -6.90
C ALA A 44 -38.94 12.20 -6.25
N LEU A 45 -38.10 12.90 -7.04
CA LEU A 45 -36.90 13.57 -6.54
C LEU A 45 -37.25 14.71 -5.57
N ALA A 46 -38.41 15.36 -5.73
CA ALA A 46 -38.87 16.44 -4.86
C ALA A 46 -39.03 16.01 -3.39
N PHE A 47 -39.24 14.72 -3.13
CA PHE A 47 -39.36 14.14 -1.79
C PHE A 47 -38.02 13.68 -1.19
N ALA A 48 -36.93 13.72 -1.96
CA ALA A 48 -35.61 13.35 -1.45
C ALA A 48 -35.18 14.11 -0.17
N PRO A 49 -35.52 15.41 0.03
CA PRO A 49 -35.18 16.14 1.26
C PRO A 49 -35.74 15.53 2.55
N ASP A 50 -36.83 14.77 2.45
CA ASP A 50 -37.46 14.14 3.62
C ASP A 50 -36.80 12.81 4.02
N SER A 51 -35.91 12.27 3.18
CA SER A 51 -35.21 11.02 3.45
C SER A 51 -34.16 11.14 4.56
N LEU A 52 -33.93 10.02 5.28
CA LEU A 52 -32.85 9.94 6.28
C LEU A 52 -31.47 10.16 5.65
N SER A 53 -31.27 9.65 4.43
CA SER A 53 -30.04 9.80 3.65
C SER A 53 -29.73 11.26 3.39
N PHE A 54 -30.70 12.03 2.91
CA PHE A 54 -30.55 13.45 2.65
C PHE A 54 -30.18 14.22 3.93
N LYS A 55 -30.98 14.08 4.99
CA LYS A 55 -30.78 14.86 6.23
C LYS A 55 -29.41 14.62 6.84
N ARG A 56 -28.95 13.37 6.85
CA ARG A 56 -27.61 13.01 7.34
C ARG A 56 -26.51 13.55 6.44
N SER A 57 -26.59 13.23 5.16
CA SER A 57 -25.54 13.55 4.19
C SER A 57 -25.38 15.05 3.97
N LEU A 58 -26.47 15.82 4.03
CA LEU A 58 -26.42 17.29 3.97
C LEU A 58 -25.62 17.87 5.14
N ARG A 59 -25.84 17.37 6.37
CA ARG A 59 -25.04 17.77 7.53
C ARG A 59 -23.58 17.36 7.40
N ASP A 60 -23.31 16.18 6.83
CA ASP A 60 -21.94 15.72 6.60
C ASP A 60 -21.20 16.60 5.58
N ILE A 61 -21.85 16.97 4.47
CA ILE A 61 -21.29 17.89 3.47
C ILE A 61 -21.11 19.29 4.07
N ALA A 62 -22.13 19.83 4.75
CA ALA A 62 -22.05 21.15 5.36
C ALA A 62 -20.93 21.22 6.43
N GLY A 63 -20.75 20.15 7.20
CA GLY A 63 -19.64 20.01 8.14
C GLY A 63 -18.28 19.98 7.42
N LEU A 64 -18.16 19.24 6.32
CA LEU A 64 -16.94 19.25 5.49
C LEU A 64 -16.65 20.66 4.97
N TYR A 65 -17.64 21.36 4.44
CA TYR A 65 -17.50 22.68 3.86
C TYR A 65 -17.43 23.82 4.88
N ASN A 66 -17.71 23.54 6.15
CA ASN A 66 -17.86 24.53 7.21
C ASN A 66 -18.86 25.63 6.82
N CYS A 67 -20.04 25.21 6.33
CA CYS A 67 -21.12 26.10 5.92
C CYS A 67 -22.42 25.77 6.64
N GLU A 68 -23.47 26.57 6.39
CA GLU A 68 -24.81 26.31 6.90
C GLU A 68 -25.31 24.93 6.44
N ALA A 69 -25.91 24.17 7.36
CA ALA A 69 -26.48 22.85 7.11
C ALA A 69 -27.85 22.92 6.41
N SER A 70 -27.90 23.63 5.29
CA SER A 70 -29.06 23.76 4.41
C SER A 70 -28.65 23.52 2.95
N LEU A 71 -29.60 23.11 2.11
CA LEU A 71 -29.33 22.87 0.68
C LEU A 71 -28.77 24.13 0.02
N ASN A 72 -29.39 25.28 0.29
CA ASN A 72 -28.94 26.58 -0.21
C ASN A 72 -27.53 26.94 0.30
N GLY A 73 -27.23 26.68 1.60
CA GLY A 73 -25.90 26.90 2.16
C GLY A 73 -24.81 26.11 1.43
N VAL A 74 -25.05 24.82 1.20
CA VAL A 74 -24.14 23.94 0.47
C VAL A 74 -24.01 24.35 -1.00
N GLU A 75 -25.11 24.63 -1.70
CA GLU A 75 -25.06 25.04 -3.10
C GLU A 75 -24.35 26.39 -3.31
N ASN A 76 -24.53 27.35 -2.39
CA ASN A 76 -23.82 28.63 -2.42
C ASN A 76 -22.31 28.43 -2.20
N HIS A 77 -21.91 27.55 -1.27
CA HIS A 77 -20.52 27.20 -1.09
C HIS A 77 -19.92 26.57 -2.36
N ARG A 78 -20.63 25.62 -2.98
CA ARG A 78 -20.18 24.97 -4.23
C ARG A 78 -19.96 25.97 -5.36
N LYS A 79 -20.90 26.91 -5.55
CA LYS A 79 -20.80 27.98 -6.54
C LYS A 79 -19.61 28.91 -6.28
N PHE A 80 -19.39 29.28 -5.02
CA PHE A 80 -18.32 30.20 -4.63
C PHE A 80 -16.93 29.56 -4.70
N ALA A 81 -16.77 28.35 -4.17
CA ALA A 81 -15.47 27.66 -4.10
C ALA A 81 -15.01 27.11 -5.46
N GLY A 82 -15.97 26.75 -6.33
CA GLY A 82 -15.69 26.17 -7.64
C GLY A 82 -15.37 24.67 -7.59
N LEU A 83 -15.60 24.01 -8.73
CA LEU A 83 -15.59 22.54 -8.84
C LEU A 83 -14.26 21.91 -8.43
N HIS A 84 -13.12 22.44 -8.89
CA HIS A 84 -11.81 21.88 -8.54
C HIS A 84 -11.54 21.93 -7.03
N SER A 85 -11.88 23.04 -6.36
CA SER A 85 -11.65 23.19 -4.92
C SER A 85 -12.51 22.21 -4.11
N ILE A 86 -13.80 22.07 -4.46
CA ILE A 86 -14.67 21.13 -3.78
C ILE A 86 -14.27 19.67 -4.05
N SER A 87 -13.81 19.36 -5.27
CA SER A 87 -13.30 18.04 -5.62
C SER A 87 -12.05 17.68 -4.83
N SER A 88 -11.04 18.57 -4.76
CA SER A 88 -9.85 18.34 -3.92
C SER A 88 -10.23 18.08 -2.47
N LYS A 89 -11.12 18.90 -1.90
CA LYS A 89 -11.55 18.79 -0.50
C LYS A 89 -12.31 17.48 -0.22
N CYS A 90 -13.18 17.06 -1.12
CA CYS A 90 -13.92 15.80 -0.98
C CYS A 90 -13.01 14.58 -1.11
N PHE A 91 -12.10 14.54 -2.09
CA PHE A 91 -11.18 13.41 -2.28
C PHE A 91 -10.15 13.29 -1.16
N GLU A 92 -9.64 14.42 -0.66
CA GLU A 92 -8.76 14.47 0.50
C GLU A 92 -9.47 13.92 1.75
N ALA A 93 -10.68 14.40 2.04
CA ALA A 93 -11.48 13.92 3.17
C ALA A 93 -11.92 12.45 3.03
N ALA A 94 -12.04 11.95 1.79
CA ALA A 94 -12.32 10.54 1.52
C ALA A 94 -11.10 9.62 1.75
N ASN A 95 -9.88 10.18 1.69
CA ASN A 95 -8.62 9.45 1.74
C ASN A 95 -8.59 8.30 0.72
N ILE A 96 -8.87 8.64 -0.55
CA ILE A 96 -8.88 7.72 -1.70
C ILE A 96 -7.51 7.76 -2.38
N SER A 97 -6.85 6.61 -2.43
CA SER A 97 -5.56 6.43 -3.11
C SER A 97 -5.68 6.01 -4.57
N ALA A 98 -6.80 5.38 -4.92
CA ALA A 98 -7.13 5.02 -6.27
C ALA A 98 -8.63 5.00 -6.49
N VAL A 99 -9.08 5.39 -7.68
CA VAL A 99 -10.49 5.36 -8.06
C VAL A 99 -10.65 4.74 -9.44
N PHE A 100 -11.61 3.82 -9.60
CA PHE A 100 -11.93 3.24 -10.90
C PHE A 100 -13.25 3.79 -11.41
N ILE A 101 -13.20 4.35 -12.60
CA ILE A 101 -14.28 5.13 -13.18
C ILE A 101 -14.93 4.34 -14.30
N ASP A 102 -16.17 3.91 -14.09
CA ASP A 102 -17.09 3.48 -15.14
C ASP A 102 -17.58 4.72 -15.89
N ASP A 103 -17.04 4.89 -17.09
CA ASP A 103 -17.27 6.03 -17.99
C ASP A 103 -18.52 5.89 -18.86
N GLY A 104 -19.34 4.86 -18.60
CA GLY A 104 -20.52 4.56 -19.39
C GLY A 104 -21.79 5.33 -19.00
N ILE A 105 -21.78 6.08 -17.89
CA ILE A 105 -22.89 7.00 -17.56
C ILE A 105 -22.69 8.30 -18.35
N GLN A 106 -23.73 8.71 -19.07
CA GLN A 106 -23.72 9.94 -19.85
C GLN A 106 -24.52 11.03 -19.13
N PHE A 107 -23.88 12.16 -18.88
CA PHE A 107 -24.52 13.39 -18.41
C PHE A 107 -24.62 14.42 -19.54
N ASP A 108 -25.39 15.50 -19.34
CA ASP A 108 -25.50 16.59 -20.30
C ASP A 108 -24.15 17.31 -20.50
N LYS A 109 -23.40 17.50 -19.41
CA LYS A 109 -22.03 18.03 -19.41
C LYS A 109 -21.22 17.34 -18.32
N MET A 110 -20.08 16.78 -18.69
CA MET A 110 -19.22 16.05 -17.75
C MET A 110 -17.74 16.16 -18.09
N HIS A 111 -16.92 15.89 -17.10
CA HIS A 111 -15.49 15.70 -17.29
C HIS A 111 -15.18 14.26 -17.69
N ASP A 112 -14.12 14.07 -18.48
CA ASP A 112 -13.60 12.75 -18.81
C ASP A 112 -13.08 12.03 -17.56
N TRP A 113 -13.04 10.70 -17.59
CA TRP A 113 -12.55 9.88 -16.47
C TRP A 113 -11.12 10.28 -16.04
N GLN A 114 -10.25 10.71 -16.98
CA GLN A 114 -8.89 11.14 -16.66
C GLN A 114 -8.82 12.40 -15.79
N TRP A 115 -9.89 13.20 -15.75
CA TRP A 115 -9.96 14.41 -14.93
C TRP A 115 -9.76 14.10 -13.43
N HIS A 116 -10.16 12.90 -12.99
CA HIS A 116 -10.01 12.42 -11.62
C HIS A 116 -8.54 12.29 -11.19
N LYS A 117 -7.57 12.25 -12.11
CA LYS A 117 -6.13 12.21 -11.80
C LYS A 117 -5.65 13.47 -11.06
N SER A 118 -6.45 14.54 -11.10
CA SER A 118 -6.18 15.76 -10.35
C SER A 118 -6.46 15.62 -8.85
N PHE A 119 -7.22 14.59 -8.45
CA PHE A 119 -7.74 14.43 -7.08
C PHE A 119 -7.41 13.07 -6.45
N ALA A 120 -7.13 12.03 -7.24
CA ALA A 120 -6.72 10.73 -6.77
C ALA A 120 -5.33 10.35 -7.34
N PRO A 121 -4.42 9.77 -6.54
CA PRO A 121 -3.09 9.36 -7.00
C PRO A 121 -3.10 8.37 -8.17
N ALA A 122 -4.11 7.51 -8.24
CA ALA A 122 -4.28 6.56 -9.32
C ALA A 122 -5.74 6.53 -9.82
N VAL A 123 -5.90 6.43 -11.14
CA VAL A 123 -7.22 6.37 -11.77
C VAL A 123 -7.24 5.28 -12.82
N GLY A 124 -8.18 4.35 -12.70
CA GLY A 124 -8.43 3.29 -13.67
C GLY A 124 -9.74 3.53 -14.43
N ARG A 125 -9.78 3.11 -15.69
CA ARG A 125 -11.00 3.16 -16.51
C ARG A 125 -11.72 1.81 -16.45
N ILE A 126 -13.03 1.82 -16.24
CA ILE A 126 -13.90 0.65 -16.33
C ILE A 126 -14.77 0.81 -17.57
N LEU A 127 -14.79 -0.21 -18.43
CA LEU A 127 -15.57 -0.18 -19.68
C LEU A 127 -16.98 -0.72 -19.49
N ARG A 128 -18.00 0.12 -19.64
CA ARG A 128 -19.40 -0.33 -19.66
C ARG A 128 -19.78 -0.95 -21.00
N ILE A 129 -20.11 -2.24 -20.99
CA ILE A 129 -20.28 -3.03 -22.22
C ILE A 129 -21.51 -2.61 -23.03
N GLU A 130 -22.61 -2.29 -22.36
CA GLU A 130 -23.85 -1.86 -23.04
C GLU A 130 -23.68 -0.48 -23.68
N HIS A 131 -22.94 0.42 -23.02
CA HIS A 131 -22.65 1.75 -23.56
C HIS A 131 -21.72 1.67 -24.77
N LEU A 132 -20.69 0.81 -24.72
CA LEU A 132 -19.83 0.55 -25.88
C LEU A 132 -20.65 0.01 -27.07
N ALA A 133 -21.53 -0.96 -26.82
CA ALA A 133 -22.39 -1.52 -27.86
C ALA A 133 -23.30 -0.44 -28.49
N GLU A 134 -23.92 0.40 -27.67
CA GLU A 134 -24.76 1.52 -28.15
C GLU A 134 -23.95 2.53 -28.96
N THR A 135 -22.73 2.85 -28.53
CA THR A 135 -21.82 3.77 -29.25
C THR A 135 -21.48 3.23 -30.64
N ILE A 136 -21.08 1.96 -30.71
CA ILE A 136 -20.79 1.28 -31.97
C ILE A 136 -22.01 1.27 -32.90
N LEU A 137 -23.20 0.97 -32.39
CA LEU A 137 -24.43 0.96 -33.19
C LEU A 137 -24.77 2.34 -33.73
N ASN A 138 -24.65 3.38 -32.90
CA ASN A 138 -24.88 4.76 -33.31
C ASN A 138 -23.88 5.19 -34.39
N ASP A 139 -22.61 4.81 -34.31
CA ASP A 139 -21.61 5.16 -35.33
C ASP A 139 -21.79 4.38 -36.63
N LEU A 140 -22.13 3.08 -36.55
CA LEU A 140 -22.48 2.29 -37.73
C LEU A 140 -23.72 2.84 -38.44
N SER A 141 -24.70 3.35 -37.70
CA SER A 141 -25.92 3.96 -38.27
C SER A 141 -25.65 5.25 -39.05
N LYS A 142 -24.60 6.01 -38.70
CA LYS A 142 -24.16 7.21 -39.43
C LYS A 142 -23.47 6.87 -40.75
N ILE A 143 -22.83 5.70 -40.82
CA ILE A 143 -22.02 5.26 -41.98
C ILE A 143 -22.89 4.55 -43.03
N SER A 144 -23.99 3.90 -42.64
CA SER A 144 -24.80 3.09 -43.55
C SER A 144 -25.87 3.90 -44.31
N CYS A 145 -25.46 4.64 -45.36
CA CYS A 145 -26.35 5.01 -46.46
C CYS A 145 -26.56 3.86 -47.47
N PHE A 146 -25.79 2.77 -47.38
CA PHE A 146 -25.91 1.59 -48.24
C PHE A 146 -25.65 0.29 -47.45
N GLN A 147 -26.57 -0.67 -47.58
CA GLN A 147 -26.54 -2.05 -47.04
C GLN A 147 -25.24 -2.82 -47.44
N PRO A 148 -24.77 -3.81 -46.64
CA PRO A 148 -25.53 -4.96 -46.12
C PRO A 148 -25.65 -4.95 -44.57
N PRO A 149 -26.35 -5.90 -43.91
CA PRO A 149 -27.02 -5.64 -42.63
C PRO A 149 -26.01 -5.35 -41.48
N PRO A 150 -26.39 -4.54 -40.47
CA PRO A 150 -25.56 -4.12 -39.33
C PRO A 150 -24.88 -5.28 -38.57
N LYS A 151 -25.45 -6.47 -38.71
CA LYS A 151 -25.17 -7.78 -38.11
C LYS A 151 -23.70 -8.23 -38.02
N LYS A 152 -23.08 -8.66 -39.14
CA LYS A 152 -21.71 -9.21 -39.14
C LYS A 152 -20.66 -8.16 -38.80
N LYS A 153 -20.95 -6.90 -39.17
CA LYS A 153 -20.09 -5.76 -38.84
C LYS A 153 -20.12 -5.47 -37.34
N PHE A 154 -21.29 -5.53 -36.69
CA PHE A 154 -21.41 -5.26 -35.25
C PHE A 154 -20.60 -6.24 -34.40
N SER A 155 -20.84 -7.55 -34.47
CA SER A 155 -20.16 -8.51 -33.58
C SER A 155 -18.64 -8.48 -33.74
N MET A 156 -18.15 -8.36 -34.98
CA MET A 156 -16.72 -8.21 -35.25
C MET A 156 -16.17 -6.89 -34.68
N HIS A 157 -16.88 -5.77 -34.88
CA HIS A 157 -16.43 -4.48 -34.39
C HIS A 157 -16.50 -4.37 -32.87
N PHE A 158 -17.51 -4.95 -32.23
CA PHE A 158 -17.65 -5.01 -30.78
C PHE A 158 -16.52 -5.81 -30.14
N LEU A 159 -16.23 -7.02 -30.64
CA LEU A 159 -15.13 -7.84 -30.15
C LEU A 159 -13.77 -7.19 -30.43
N SER A 160 -13.56 -6.67 -31.64
CA SER A 160 -12.31 -5.98 -32.00
C SER A 160 -12.08 -4.73 -31.15
N THR A 161 -13.11 -3.92 -30.93
CA THR A 161 -13.00 -2.70 -30.12
C THR A 161 -12.76 -3.06 -28.67
N SER A 162 -13.52 -4.00 -28.11
CA SER A 162 -13.33 -4.51 -26.74
C SER A 162 -11.92 -5.05 -26.53
N ALA A 163 -11.39 -5.83 -27.46
CA ALA A 163 -10.03 -6.35 -27.40
C ALA A 163 -8.96 -5.24 -27.50
N THR A 164 -9.19 -4.23 -28.36
CA THR A 164 -8.24 -3.12 -28.52
C THR A 164 -8.15 -2.24 -27.27
N VAL A 165 -9.26 -2.08 -26.55
CA VAL A 165 -9.27 -1.26 -25.31
C VAL A 165 -8.94 -2.06 -24.06
N ALA A 166 -8.86 -3.39 -24.14
CA ALA A 166 -8.71 -4.28 -22.98
C ALA A 166 -7.41 -4.00 -22.20
N ASP A 167 -6.30 -3.69 -22.88
CA ASP A 167 -5.02 -3.35 -22.25
C ASP A 167 -5.01 -1.94 -21.60
N HIS A 168 -6.08 -1.17 -21.77
CA HIS A 168 -6.21 0.22 -21.29
C HIS A 168 -7.30 0.41 -20.25
N ILE A 169 -7.91 -0.67 -19.78
CA ILE A 169 -8.97 -0.67 -18.77
C ILE A 169 -8.58 -1.57 -17.59
N VAL A 170 -9.14 -1.30 -16.42
CA VAL A 170 -8.91 -2.11 -15.22
C VAL A 170 -10.00 -3.17 -15.02
N ALA A 171 -11.17 -2.98 -15.64
CA ALA A 171 -12.29 -3.93 -15.61
C ALA A 171 -13.32 -3.62 -16.71
N MET A 172 -14.22 -4.57 -16.93
CA MET A 172 -15.46 -4.38 -17.67
C MET A 172 -16.63 -4.29 -16.69
N LYS A 173 -17.73 -3.63 -17.10
CA LYS A 173 -18.96 -3.50 -16.32
C LYS A 173 -20.18 -3.83 -17.18
N SER A 174 -21.08 -4.63 -16.63
CA SER A 174 -22.42 -4.84 -17.17
C SER A 174 -23.50 -4.18 -16.31
N VAL A 175 -24.45 -3.55 -17.00
CA VAL A 175 -25.72 -3.06 -16.43
C VAL A 175 -26.92 -3.88 -16.90
N ALA A 176 -26.74 -5.19 -17.18
CA ALA A 176 -27.83 -6.08 -17.60
C ALA A 176 -29.06 -6.04 -16.68
N ALA A 177 -28.87 -5.84 -15.37
CA ALA A 177 -29.94 -5.63 -14.39
C ALA A 177 -30.86 -4.43 -14.72
N TYR A 178 -30.32 -3.33 -15.27
CA TYR A 178 -31.10 -2.16 -15.73
C TYR A 178 -31.78 -2.38 -17.08
N ARG A 179 -31.45 -3.45 -17.81
CA ARG A 179 -31.95 -3.66 -19.18
C ARG A 179 -32.95 -4.79 -19.20
N SER A 180 -32.47 -6.01 -18.98
CA SER A 180 -33.23 -7.23 -19.23
C SER A 180 -33.16 -8.24 -18.08
N GLY A 181 -32.51 -7.88 -16.97
CA GLY A 181 -32.36 -8.72 -15.79
C GLY A 181 -31.11 -9.61 -15.80
N LEU A 182 -30.81 -10.17 -14.63
CA LEU A 182 -29.60 -10.97 -14.38
C LEU A 182 -29.72 -12.45 -14.77
N GLN A 183 -30.88 -12.90 -15.27
CA GLN A 183 -31.07 -14.28 -15.71
C GLN A 183 -30.47 -14.52 -17.10
N ILE A 184 -29.15 -14.43 -17.21
CA ILE A 184 -28.43 -14.53 -18.49
C ILE A 184 -28.54 -15.95 -19.09
N ASP A 185 -28.98 -16.04 -20.35
CA ASP A 185 -28.87 -17.27 -21.13
C ASP A 185 -27.47 -17.42 -21.72
N THR A 186 -26.64 -18.24 -21.08
CA THR A 186 -25.27 -18.48 -21.56
C THR A 186 -25.21 -19.23 -22.90
N LYS A 187 -26.32 -19.80 -23.35
CA LYS A 187 -26.44 -20.55 -24.61
C LYS A 187 -27.20 -19.79 -25.69
N VAL A 188 -27.41 -18.49 -25.50
CA VAL A 188 -28.10 -17.65 -26.48
C VAL A 188 -27.46 -17.81 -27.86
N THR A 189 -28.29 -18.14 -28.85
CA THR A 189 -27.79 -18.35 -30.21
C THR A 189 -27.47 -17.00 -30.85
N LYS A 190 -26.46 -16.97 -31.73
CA LYS A 190 -26.18 -15.77 -32.54
C LYS A 190 -27.45 -15.30 -33.26
N ARG A 191 -28.24 -16.23 -33.82
CA ARG A 191 -29.50 -15.91 -34.49
C ARG A 191 -30.48 -15.15 -33.61
N ALA A 192 -30.75 -15.63 -32.39
CA ALA A 192 -31.66 -14.96 -31.45
C ALA A 192 -31.15 -13.57 -31.04
N ALA A 193 -29.85 -13.43 -30.82
CA ALA A 193 -29.24 -12.14 -30.52
C ALA A 193 -29.36 -11.15 -31.68
N GLU A 194 -29.25 -11.64 -32.91
CA GLU A 194 -29.35 -10.83 -34.13
C GLU A 194 -30.79 -10.38 -34.42
N GLU A 195 -31.76 -11.27 -34.20
CA GLU A 195 -33.19 -10.94 -34.24
C GLU A 195 -33.52 -9.89 -33.16
N GLY A 196 -32.99 -10.06 -31.95
CA GLY A 196 -33.13 -9.10 -30.86
C GLY A 196 -32.50 -7.74 -31.12
N LEU A 197 -31.32 -7.69 -31.73
CA LEU A 197 -30.68 -6.43 -32.15
C LEU A 197 -31.56 -5.69 -33.18
N LEU A 198 -32.18 -6.41 -34.12
CA LEU A 198 -33.03 -5.79 -35.13
C LEU A 198 -34.29 -5.16 -34.50
N GLU A 199 -34.87 -5.80 -33.48
CA GLU A 199 -35.98 -5.23 -32.71
C GLU A 199 -35.58 -3.91 -32.02
N ASP A 200 -34.43 -3.90 -31.34
CA ASP A 200 -33.92 -2.69 -30.68
C ASP A 200 -33.65 -1.55 -31.67
N LEU A 201 -33.15 -1.86 -32.88
CA LEU A 201 -32.92 -0.86 -33.94
C LEU A 201 -34.22 -0.30 -34.52
N ASN A 202 -35.29 -1.09 -34.58
CA ASN A 202 -36.59 -0.65 -35.10
C ASN A 202 -37.37 0.23 -34.11
N ALA A 203 -36.98 0.28 -32.84
CA ALA A 203 -37.70 0.96 -31.76
C ALA A 203 -37.43 2.48 -31.65
N GLY A 204 -36.45 3.06 -32.36
CA GLY A 204 -36.24 4.52 -32.39
C GLY A 204 -34.82 5.00 -32.75
N ARG A 205 -34.65 6.35 -32.85
CA ARG A 205 -33.43 7.02 -33.37
C ARG A 205 -32.23 7.07 -32.41
N ARG A 206 -32.39 6.80 -31.10
CA ARG A 206 -31.27 6.57 -30.18
C ARG A 206 -31.39 5.15 -29.66
N VAL A 207 -30.43 4.31 -30.01
CA VAL A 207 -30.46 2.89 -29.64
C VAL A 207 -30.22 2.77 -28.14
N ARG A 208 -31.26 2.38 -27.39
CA ARG A 208 -31.13 1.87 -26.02
C ARG A 208 -31.35 0.37 -26.07
N ILE A 209 -30.30 -0.40 -25.86
CA ILE A 209 -30.37 -1.87 -25.98
C ILE A 209 -31.23 -2.44 -24.84
N LYS A 210 -32.34 -3.09 -25.15
CA LYS A 210 -33.25 -3.68 -24.15
C LYS A 210 -33.57 -5.14 -24.44
N ASN A 211 -33.38 -5.62 -25.67
CA ASN A 211 -33.71 -6.98 -26.02
C ASN A 211 -32.85 -7.99 -25.22
N LYS A 212 -33.53 -8.92 -24.54
CA LYS A 212 -32.92 -9.93 -23.65
C LYS A 212 -31.87 -10.79 -24.36
N SER A 213 -32.19 -11.30 -25.55
CA SER A 213 -31.28 -12.17 -26.29
C SER A 213 -30.03 -11.43 -26.73
N PHE A 214 -30.16 -10.15 -27.07
CA PHE A 214 -28.99 -9.34 -27.45
C PHE A 214 -28.15 -8.94 -26.23
N ILE A 215 -28.76 -8.55 -25.11
CA ILE A 215 -28.03 -8.31 -23.84
C ILE A 215 -27.27 -9.57 -23.39
N ASP A 216 -27.91 -10.74 -23.41
CA ASP A 216 -27.25 -12.01 -23.02
C ASP A 216 -26.05 -12.32 -23.92
N TYR A 217 -26.18 -12.03 -25.21
CA TYR A 217 -25.10 -12.21 -26.17
C TYR A 217 -23.94 -11.23 -25.91
N LEU A 218 -24.23 -9.95 -25.66
CA LEU A 218 -23.20 -8.96 -25.30
C LEU A 218 -22.49 -9.34 -24.00
N PHE A 219 -23.25 -9.78 -23.00
CA PHE A 219 -22.73 -10.20 -21.71
C PHE A 219 -21.79 -11.39 -21.85
N THR A 220 -22.21 -12.44 -22.56
CA THR A 220 -21.39 -13.65 -22.77
C THR A 220 -20.15 -13.37 -23.61
N CYS A 221 -20.26 -12.59 -24.69
CA CYS A 221 -19.09 -12.18 -25.48
C CYS A 221 -18.10 -11.36 -24.66
N SER A 222 -18.60 -10.44 -23.82
CA SER A 222 -17.75 -9.61 -22.98
C SER A 222 -17.06 -10.41 -21.87
N LEU A 223 -17.72 -11.42 -21.32
CA LEU A 223 -17.08 -12.36 -20.39
C LEU A 223 -15.97 -13.18 -21.07
N GLU A 224 -16.14 -13.59 -22.33
CA GLU A 224 -15.06 -14.27 -23.08
C GLU A 224 -13.85 -13.34 -23.28
N VAL A 225 -14.08 -12.06 -23.58
CA VAL A 225 -13.02 -11.04 -23.64
C VAL A 225 -12.39 -10.85 -22.27
N ALA A 226 -13.18 -10.65 -21.21
CA ALA A 226 -12.68 -10.45 -19.86
C ALA A 226 -11.81 -11.63 -19.39
N VAL A 227 -12.19 -12.88 -19.67
CA VAL A 227 -11.35 -14.05 -19.37
C VAL A 227 -10.07 -14.06 -20.20
N SER A 228 -10.13 -13.70 -21.48
CA SER A 228 -8.97 -13.71 -22.39
C SER A 228 -7.91 -12.67 -22.04
N PHE A 229 -8.34 -11.51 -21.55
CA PHE A 229 -7.46 -10.41 -21.13
C PHE A 229 -7.26 -10.36 -19.61
N ASP A 230 -7.78 -11.36 -18.90
CA ASP A 230 -7.69 -11.45 -17.45
C ASP A 230 -8.16 -10.15 -16.76
N LEU A 231 -9.35 -9.70 -17.13
CA LEU A 231 -10.04 -8.55 -16.56
C LEU A 231 -11.19 -9.00 -15.64
N PRO A 232 -11.43 -8.31 -14.50
CA PRO A 232 -12.66 -8.48 -13.75
C PRO A 232 -13.89 -7.99 -14.54
N MET A 233 -15.03 -8.64 -14.30
CA MET A 233 -16.35 -8.19 -14.75
C MET A 233 -17.16 -7.74 -13.54
N GLN A 234 -17.46 -6.45 -13.49
CA GLN A 234 -18.38 -5.88 -12.52
C GLN A 234 -19.81 -6.02 -13.03
N ILE A 235 -20.74 -6.37 -12.14
CA ILE A 235 -22.16 -6.55 -12.48
C ILE A 235 -22.98 -5.73 -11.49
N HIS A 236 -23.78 -4.80 -12.01
CA HIS A 236 -24.76 -4.10 -11.18
C HIS A 236 -25.81 -5.11 -10.67
N THR A 237 -26.04 -5.13 -9.36
CA THR A 237 -27.04 -5.98 -8.71
C THR A 237 -27.78 -5.18 -7.65
N GLY A 238 -28.98 -5.63 -7.28
CA GLY A 238 -29.81 -4.92 -6.31
C GLY A 238 -30.49 -3.67 -6.87
N PHE A 239 -30.63 -2.65 -6.03
CA PHE A 239 -31.47 -1.48 -6.27
C PHE A 239 -30.80 -0.40 -7.14
N GLY A 240 -31.66 0.40 -7.78
CA GLY A 240 -31.31 1.46 -8.70
C GLY A 240 -32.45 2.47 -8.82
N ASP A 241 -32.44 3.25 -9.90
CA ASP A 241 -33.51 4.19 -10.24
C ASP A 241 -34.77 3.50 -10.79
N LYS A 242 -35.72 4.31 -11.28
CA LYS A 242 -37.03 3.84 -11.79
C LYS A 242 -36.92 2.95 -13.04
N ASP A 243 -35.84 3.04 -13.82
CA ASP A 243 -35.67 2.21 -15.02
C ASP A 243 -35.27 0.76 -14.66
N LEU A 244 -34.82 0.52 -13.43
CA LEU A 244 -34.45 -0.81 -12.94
C LEU A 244 -35.65 -1.59 -12.40
N ASP A 245 -35.91 -2.77 -12.95
CA ASP A 245 -36.82 -3.75 -12.34
C ASP A 245 -36.08 -4.55 -11.25
N LEU A 246 -36.25 -4.14 -9.99
CA LEU A 246 -35.58 -4.76 -8.85
C LEU A 246 -35.83 -6.28 -8.75
N ARG A 247 -36.97 -6.77 -9.24
CA ARG A 247 -37.31 -8.20 -9.21
C ARG A 247 -36.33 -9.03 -10.05
N LEU A 248 -35.74 -8.42 -11.07
CA LEU A 248 -34.82 -9.07 -12.02
C LEU A 248 -33.34 -8.85 -11.64
N ALA A 249 -33.06 -8.11 -10.57
CA ALA A 249 -31.72 -7.73 -10.13
C ALA A 249 -31.17 -8.61 -8.99
N ASN A 250 -31.82 -9.74 -8.67
CA ASN A 250 -31.33 -10.70 -7.71
C ASN A 250 -30.11 -11.48 -8.26
N PRO A 251 -28.95 -11.48 -7.57
CA PRO A 251 -27.72 -12.09 -8.06
C PRO A 251 -27.81 -13.63 -8.22
N LEU A 252 -28.76 -14.32 -7.57
CA LEU A 252 -28.94 -15.77 -7.75
C LEU A 252 -29.27 -16.15 -9.21
N HIS A 253 -29.82 -15.22 -9.99
CA HIS A 253 -30.06 -15.44 -11.42
C HIS A 253 -28.79 -15.67 -12.22
N LEU A 254 -27.62 -15.25 -11.72
CA LEU A 254 -26.32 -15.47 -12.34
C LEU A 254 -25.80 -16.90 -12.18
N ARG A 255 -26.49 -17.78 -11.45
CA ARG A 255 -26.05 -19.17 -11.22
C ARG A 255 -25.65 -19.90 -12.52
N LYS A 256 -26.42 -19.73 -13.60
CA LYS A 256 -26.08 -20.33 -14.90
C LYS A 256 -24.76 -19.82 -15.49
N VAL A 257 -24.44 -18.54 -15.26
CA VAL A 257 -23.15 -17.95 -15.66
C VAL A 257 -22.02 -18.53 -14.81
N LEU A 258 -22.22 -18.62 -13.49
CA LEU A 258 -21.22 -19.10 -12.55
C LEU A 258 -20.89 -20.59 -12.77
N GLU A 259 -21.88 -21.39 -13.17
CA GLU A 259 -21.73 -22.82 -13.45
C GLU A 259 -21.30 -23.13 -14.91
N ASP A 260 -21.24 -22.12 -15.79
CA ASP A 260 -20.71 -22.30 -17.14
C ASP A 260 -19.18 -22.42 -17.09
N LYS A 261 -18.67 -23.58 -17.51
CA LYS A 261 -17.24 -23.90 -17.45
C LYS A 261 -16.35 -22.90 -18.19
N ARG A 262 -16.86 -22.26 -19.25
CA ARG A 262 -16.14 -21.21 -19.99
C ARG A 262 -15.75 -20.04 -19.10
N PHE A 263 -16.56 -19.72 -18.10
CA PHE A 263 -16.41 -18.55 -17.24
C PHE A 263 -15.94 -18.89 -15.83
N SER A 264 -15.57 -20.15 -15.56
CA SER A 264 -15.08 -20.61 -14.25
C SER A 264 -13.84 -19.88 -13.72
N LYS A 265 -13.06 -19.26 -14.62
CA LYS A 265 -11.87 -18.44 -14.27
C LYS A 265 -12.15 -16.94 -14.25
N SER A 266 -13.37 -16.51 -14.58
CA SER A 266 -13.72 -15.09 -14.53
C SER A 266 -13.58 -14.56 -13.11
N ARG A 267 -13.39 -13.25 -12.96
CA ARG A 267 -13.42 -12.56 -11.68
C ARG A 267 -14.63 -11.66 -11.70
N ILE A 268 -15.68 -12.03 -10.98
CA ILE A 268 -16.97 -11.35 -11.01
C ILE A 268 -17.15 -10.55 -9.72
N VAL A 269 -17.48 -9.27 -9.86
CA VAL A 269 -17.80 -8.39 -8.72
C VAL A 269 -19.29 -8.06 -8.76
N LEU A 270 -20.03 -8.46 -7.73
CA LEU A 270 -21.41 -8.07 -7.53
C LEU A 270 -21.42 -6.73 -6.77
N LEU A 271 -21.95 -5.70 -7.41
CA LEU A 271 -21.90 -4.35 -6.88
C LEU A 271 -23.07 -4.07 -5.93
N HIS A 272 -22.94 -3.01 -5.15
CA HIS A 272 -23.98 -2.37 -4.37
C HIS A 272 -24.56 -3.15 -3.19
N ALA A 273 -23.72 -4.01 -2.59
CA ALA A 273 -24.12 -5.03 -1.62
C ALA A 273 -25.23 -5.95 -2.17
N SER A 274 -25.50 -5.90 -3.48
CA SER A 274 -26.72 -6.43 -4.08
C SER A 274 -28.02 -6.02 -3.36
N TYR A 275 -28.05 -4.92 -2.59
CA TYR A 275 -29.18 -4.61 -1.69
C TYR A 275 -30.52 -4.58 -2.47
N PRO A 276 -31.58 -5.27 -2.02
CA PRO A 276 -31.75 -5.92 -0.71
C PRO A 276 -31.33 -7.40 -0.65
N PHE A 277 -30.61 -7.91 -1.64
CA PHE A 277 -30.19 -9.31 -1.78
C PHE A 277 -28.77 -9.59 -1.23
N SER A 278 -28.38 -8.90 -0.15
CA SER A 278 -27.03 -9.00 0.41
C SER A 278 -26.69 -10.43 0.87
N LYS A 279 -27.69 -11.15 1.41
CA LYS A 279 -27.54 -12.54 1.87
C LYS A 279 -27.29 -13.50 0.73
N GLU A 280 -28.02 -13.34 -0.37
CA GLU A 280 -27.82 -14.11 -1.58
C GLU A 280 -26.43 -13.88 -2.17
N ALA A 281 -25.98 -12.62 -2.20
CA ALA A 281 -24.64 -12.27 -2.65
C ALA A 281 -23.54 -12.87 -1.75
N SER A 282 -23.74 -12.81 -0.43
CA SER A 282 -22.89 -13.43 0.60
C SER A 282 -22.74 -14.94 0.38
N TYR A 283 -23.86 -15.63 0.15
CA TYR A 283 -23.88 -17.05 -0.19
C TYR A 283 -23.10 -17.35 -1.47
N LEU A 284 -23.31 -16.58 -2.54
CA LEU A 284 -22.58 -16.81 -3.80
C LEU A 284 -21.07 -16.63 -3.63
N ALA A 285 -20.63 -15.60 -2.89
CA ALA A 285 -19.21 -15.37 -2.64
C ALA A 285 -18.55 -16.45 -1.78
N SER A 286 -19.31 -17.11 -0.90
CA SER A 286 -18.80 -18.19 -0.05
C SER A 286 -18.59 -19.50 -0.82
N VAL A 287 -19.45 -19.81 -1.79
CA VAL A 287 -19.40 -21.09 -2.53
C VAL A 287 -18.75 -21.01 -3.91
N TYR A 288 -18.73 -19.84 -4.56
CA TYR A 288 -18.07 -19.66 -5.86
C TYR A 288 -16.76 -18.89 -5.72
N SER A 289 -15.64 -19.50 -6.10
CA SER A 289 -14.30 -18.90 -6.03
C SER A 289 -14.17 -17.60 -6.83
N GLN A 290 -14.88 -17.51 -7.95
CA GLN A 290 -14.89 -16.36 -8.87
C GLN A 290 -15.69 -15.14 -8.40
N VAL A 291 -16.49 -15.23 -7.34
CA VAL A 291 -17.41 -14.16 -6.92
C VAL A 291 -16.80 -13.30 -5.81
N TYR A 292 -16.85 -11.98 -6.00
CA TYR A 292 -16.43 -10.92 -5.10
C TYR A 292 -17.58 -9.92 -4.93
N LEU A 293 -17.55 -9.16 -3.85
CA LEU A 293 -18.63 -8.26 -3.44
C LEU A 293 -18.09 -6.86 -3.19
N ASP A 294 -18.91 -5.85 -3.45
CA ASP A 294 -18.75 -4.53 -2.83
C ASP A 294 -20.03 -4.07 -2.13
N PHE A 295 -19.99 -2.88 -1.54
CA PHE A 295 -21.14 -2.28 -0.84
C PHE A 295 -21.36 -0.79 -1.14
N GLY A 296 -20.77 -0.27 -2.22
CA GLY A 296 -21.03 1.11 -2.68
C GLY A 296 -22.50 1.34 -3.01
N LEU A 297 -22.95 2.56 -3.24
CA LEU A 297 -24.38 2.92 -3.42
C LEU A 297 -25.25 2.66 -2.18
N ALA A 298 -25.43 1.41 -1.76
CA ALA A 298 -26.13 1.04 -0.52
C ALA A 298 -25.53 1.80 0.68
N VAL A 299 -24.21 1.87 0.73
CA VAL A 299 -23.46 2.86 1.50
C VAL A 299 -23.06 3.98 0.54
N PRO A 300 -23.58 5.22 0.67
CA PRO A 300 -24.17 5.81 1.87
C PRO A 300 -25.71 5.96 1.82
N LYS A 301 -26.45 5.41 0.85
CA LYS A 301 -27.87 5.79 0.63
C LYS A 301 -28.85 5.24 1.67
N LEU A 302 -28.53 4.14 2.36
CA LEU A 302 -29.45 3.54 3.34
C LEU A 302 -29.49 4.33 4.67
N SER A 303 -30.41 3.93 5.56
CA SER A 303 -30.34 4.34 6.97
C SER A 303 -29.06 3.79 7.60
N VAL A 304 -28.61 4.34 8.74
CA VAL A 304 -27.40 3.84 9.41
C VAL A 304 -27.52 2.33 9.71
N GLN A 305 -28.67 1.90 10.22
CA GLN A 305 -28.93 0.48 10.46
C GLN A 305 -29.02 -0.34 9.18
N GLY A 306 -29.60 0.21 8.11
CA GLY A 306 -29.64 -0.46 6.81
C GLY A 306 -28.24 -0.67 6.21
N MET A 307 -27.35 0.33 6.34
CA MET A 307 -25.96 0.22 5.91
C MET A 307 -25.21 -0.85 6.73
N ILE A 308 -25.34 -0.82 8.06
CA ILE A 308 -24.74 -1.82 8.97
C ILE A 308 -25.27 -3.22 8.63
N SER A 309 -26.59 -3.38 8.50
CA SER A 309 -27.22 -4.67 8.17
C SER A 309 -26.70 -5.21 6.84
N SER A 310 -26.62 -4.37 5.81
CA SER A 310 -26.19 -4.83 4.47
C SER A 310 -24.74 -5.32 4.50
N VAL A 311 -23.82 -4.58 5.15
CA VAL A 311 -22.42 -4.99 5.26
C VAL A 311 -22.25 -6.21 6.18
N LYS A 312 -23.03 -6.30 7.27
CA LYS A 312 -23.05 -7.49 8.15
C LYS A 312 -23.52 -8.72 7.38
N GLU A 313 -24.59 -8.62 6.60
CA GLU A 313 -25.12 -9.70 5.77
C GLU A 313 -24.10 -10.18 4.72
N LEU A 314 -23.35 -9.26 4.09
CA LEU A 314 -22.25 -9.66 3.19
C LEU A 314 -21.19 -10.49 3.92
N LEU A 315 -20.89 -10.16 5.18
CA LEU A 315 -19.88 -10.87 5.98
C LEU A 315 -20.40 -12.11 6.71
N GLU A 316 -21.71 -12.42 6.67
CA GLU A 316 -22.27 -13.63 7.31
C GLU A 316 -21.67 -14.92 6.73
N LEU A 317 -21.46 -14.97 5.41
CA LEU A 317 -20.94 -16.15 4.71
C LEU A 317 -19.72 -15.83 3.84
N ALA A 318 -19.65 -14.63 3.25
CA ALA A 318 -18.55 -14.31 2.35
C ALA A 318 -17.23 -14.20 3.12
N PRO A 319 -16.14 -14.80 2.60
CA PRO A 319 -14.81 -14.53 3.12
C PRO A 319 -14.50 -13.03 3.07
N ILE A 320 -13.98 -12.46 4.16
CA ILE A 320 -13.57 -11.04 4.25
C ILE A 320 -12.67 -10.64 3.06
N LYS A 321 -11.82 -11.55 2.59
CA LYS A 321 -10.92 -11.36 1.44
C LYS A 321 -11.61 -11.29 0.07
N LYS A 322 -12.94 -11.33 0.04
CA LYS A 322 -13.78 -11.18 -1.16
C LYS A 322 -14.73 -9.98 -1.09
N VAL A 323 -14.76 -9.25 0.02
CA VAL A 323 -15.60 -8.04 0.20
C VAL A 323 -14.72 -6.81 0.04
N MET A 324 -15.12 -5.87 -0.79
CA MET A 324 -14.34 -4.69 -1.16
C MET A 324 -15.12 -3.41 -0.96
N PHE A 325 -14.39 -2.30 -0.84
CA PHE A 325 -14.95 -0.96 -0.83
C PHE A 325 -15.12 -0.40 -2.24
N SER A 326 -16.25 0.25 -2.46
CA SER A 326 -16.49 1.21 -3.54
C SER A 326 -17.43 2.30 -3.02
N THR A 327 -17.43 3.47 -3.67
CA THR A 327 -18.38 4.54 -3.32
C THR A 327 -19.65 4.48 -4.16
N ASP A 328 -19.55 3.97 -5.40
CA ASP A 328 -20.51 4.26 -6.47
C ASP A 328 -20.74 5.77 -6.66
N GLY A 329 -19.70 6.57 -6.41
CA GLY A 329 -19.77 8.02 -6.52
C GLY A 329 -20.01 8.44 -7.97
N TYR A 330 -20.96 9.35 -8.20
CA TYR A 330 -21.28 9.84 -9.54
C TYR A 330 -21.72 11.29 -9.50
N ALA A 331 -21.49 11.99 -10.62
CA ALA A 331 -21.82 13.39 -10.88
C ALA A 331 -21.15 14.42 -9.95
N PHE A 332 -21.10 14.20 -8.65
CA PHE A 332 -20.68 15.21 -7.67
C PHE A 332 -19.55 14.68 -6.78
N PRO A 333 -18.49 15.46 -6.51
CA PRO A 333 -17.39 15.03 -5.64
C PRO A 333 -17.86 14.64 -4.23
N GLU A 334 -18.97 15.22 -3.77
CA GLU A 334 -19.61 14.91 -2.50
C GLU A 334 -20.04 13.45 -2.38
N THR A 335 -20.40 12.77 -3.47
CA THR A 335 -20.81 11.35 -3.40
C THR A 335 -19.64 10.44 -3.05
N PHE A 336 -18.43 10.75 -3.53
CA PHE A 336 -17.20 10.01 -3.19
C PHE A 336 -16.87 10.17 -1.71
N TYR A 337 -16.94 11.41 -1.21
CA TYR A 337 -16.75 11.72 0.20
C TYR A 337 -17.76 11.00 1.11
N LEU A 338 -19.05 11.10 0.79
CA LEU A 338 -20.11 10.48 1.58
C LEU A 338 -19.99 8.94 1.59
N GLY A 339 -19.70 8.33 0.43
CA GLY A 339 -19.47 6.90 0.33
C GLY A 339 -18.31 6.44 1.21
N ALA A 340 -17.14 7.09 1.09
CA ALA A 340 -15.97 6.76 1.89
C ALA A 340 -16.18 6.99 3.39
N LYS A 341 -16.78 8.12 3.78
CA LYS A 341 -17.06 8.43 5.18
C LYS A 341 -17.97 7.37 5.81
N LYS A 342 -19.09 7.04 5.16
CA LYS A 342 -20.05 6.07 5.71
C LYS A 342 -19.55 4.65 5.65
N ALA A 343 -18.77 4.28 4.64
CA ALA A 343 -18.10 2.99 4.60
C ALA A 343 -17.20 2.81 5.83
N ARG A 344 -16.39 3.82 6.17
CA ARG A 344 -15.53 3.79 7.37
C ARG A 344 -16.36 3.62 8.65
N GLU A 345 -17.37 4.46 8.86
CA GLU A 345 -18.25 4.36 10.03
C GLU A 345 -18.91 2.97 10.15
N VAL A 346 -19.42 2.44 9.03
CA VAL A 346 -20.14 1.16 8.98
C VAL A 346 -19.20 -0.03 9.19
N VAL A 347 -18.06 -0.07 8.51
CA VAL A 347 -17.07 -1.15 8.67
C VAL A 347 -16.53 -1.17 10.10
N PHE A 348 -16.28 0.00 10.70
CA PHE A 348 -15.92 0.07 12.12
C PHE A 348 -16.99 -0.57 13.00
N SER A 349 -18.27 -0.18 12.83
CA SER A 349 -19.36 -0.74 13.60
C SER A 349 -19.46 -2.26 13.44
N VAL A 350 -19.50 -2.76 12.20
CA VAL A 350 -19.64 -4.19 11.90
C VAL A 350 -18.48 -5.00 12.49
N LEU A 351 -17.24 -4.57 12.28
CA LEU A 351 -16.07 -5.30 12.78
C LEU A 351 -15.94 -5.20 14.30
N SER A 352 -16.31 -4.07 14.91
CA SER A 352 -16.32 -3.94 16.37
C SER A 352 -17.35 -4.88 17.01
N THR A 353 -18.52 -5.03 16.39
CA THR A 353 -19.53 -6.00 16.84
C THR A 353 -19.04 -7.43 16.66
N ALA A 354 -18.39 -7.77 15.54
CA ALA A 354 -17.76 -9.08 15.36
C ALA A 354 -16.69 -9.37 16.44
N CYS A 355 -15.96 -8.36 16.90
CA CYS A 355 -15.06 -8.50 18.04
C CYS A 355 -15.78 -8.69 19.38
N ASP A 356 -16.91 -8.01 19.61
CA ASP A 356 -17.73 -8.21 20.81
C ASP A 356 -18.36 -9.61 20.84
N ASP A 357 -18.77 -10.12 19.69
CA ASP A 357 -19.39 -11.44 19.51
C ASP A 357 -18.36 -12.59 19.58
N GLY A 358 -17.07 -12.28 19.42
CA GLY A 358 -15.96 -13.26 19.47
C GLY A 358 -15.61 -13.89 18.13
N ASP A 359 -16.20 -13.40 17.03
CA ASP A 359 -15.93 -13.87 15.66
C ASP A 359 -14.55 -13.42 15.15
N LEU A 360 -14.04 -12.28 15.65
CA LEU A 360 -12.73 -11.72 15.29
C LEU A 360 -11.99 -11.20 16.53
N THR A 361 -10.69 -11.39 16.58
CA THR A 361 -9.82 -10.60 17.45
C THR A 361 -9.64 -9.17 16.89
N ILE A 362 -9.25 -8.22 17.73
CA ILE A 362 -8.97 -6.83 17.28
C ILE A 362 -7.89 -6.79 16.18
N PRO A 363 -6.77 -7.53 16.26
CA PRO A 363 -5.80 -7.58 15.17
C PRO A 363 -6.36 -8.12 13.86
N GLU A 364 -7.21 -9.16 13.89
CA GLU A 364 -7.87 -9.69 12.70
C GLU A 364 -8.86 -8.69 12.11
N ALA A 365 -9.59 -7.95 12.95
CA ALA A 365 -10.45 -6.85 12.50
C ALA A 365 -9.64 -5.72 11.85
N VAL A 366 -8.47 -5.37 12.39
CA VAL A 366 -7.55 -4.40 11.76
C VAL A 366 -7.04 -4.92 10.41
N GLU A 367 -6.71 -6.21 10.30
CA GLU A 367 -6.34 -6.83 9.02
C GLU A 367 -7.52 -6.79 8.04
N ALA A 368 -8.74 -7.07 8.49
CA ALA A 368 -9.96 -7.03 7.70
C ALA A 368 -10.20 -5.64 7.09
N VAL A 369 -9.95 -4.55 7.84
CA VAL A 369 -9.99 -3.18 7.32
C VAL A 369 -9.04 -3.00 6.13
N TRP A 370 -7.80 -3.48 6.27
CA TRP A 370 -6.81 -3.42 5.19
C TRP A 370 -7.24 -4.21 3.96
N HIS A 371 -7.86 -5.37 4.14
CA HIS A 371 -8.41 -6.17 3.05
C HIS A 371 -9.59 -5.48 2.35
N ILE A 372 -10.60 -5.07 3.12
CA ILE A 372 -11.85 -4.48 2.61
C ILE A 372 -11.57 -3.18 1.85
N PHE A 373 -10.81 -2.25 2.44
CA PHE A 373 -10.61 -0.93 1.83
C PHE A 373 -9.53 -0.90 0.75
N ARG A 374 -8.67 -1.92 0.66
CA ARG A 374 -7.47 -1.81 -0.19
C ARG A 374 -7.00 -3.13 -0.78
N GLN A 375 -6.57 -4.07 0.03
CA GLN A 375 -5.78 -5.21 -0.43
C GLN A 375 -6.57 -6.14 -1.37
N ASN A 376 -7.86 -6.34 -1.11
CA ASN A 376 -8.73 -7.14 -1.97
C ASN A 376 -8.84 -6.54 -3.37
N ALA A 377 -9.07 -5.22 -3.47
CA ALA A 377 -9.14 -4.52 -4.75
C ALA A 377 -7.78 -4.55 -5.48
N LEU A 378 -6.67 -4.28 -4.79
CA LEU A 378 -5.34 -4.33 -5.41
C LEU A 378 -5.02 -5.70 -6.01
N GLN A 379 -5.38 -6.79 -5.31
CA GLN A 379 -5.21 -8.15 -5.81
C GLN A 379 -6.16 -8.47 -6.97
N LEU A 380 -7.45 -8.14 -6.81
CA LEU A 380 -8.46 -8.46 -7.80
C LEU A 380 -8.23 -7.73 -9.12
N TYR A 381 -7.92 -6.45 -9.08
CA TYR A 381 -7.68 -5.65 -10.29
C TYR A 381 -6.22 -5.70 -10.75
N LYS A 382 -5.34 -6.45 -10.05
CA LYS A 382 -3.90 -6.58 -10.33
C LYS A 382 -3.15 -5.24 -10.35
N LEU A 383 -3.51 -4.34 -9.45
CA LEU A 383 -3.02 -2.95 -9.42
C LEU A 383 -1.90 -2.70 -8.42
N ASN A 384 -1.22 -3.76 -7.98
CA ASN A 384 -0.03 -3.67 -7.12
C ASN A 384 1.08 -2.78 -7.71
N GLY A 385 1.00 -2.40 -9.01
CA GLY A 385 1.90 -1.45 -9.67
C GLY A 385 1.28 -0.09 -10.10
N ILE A 386 -0.04 0.14 -9.95
CA ILE A 386 -0.73 1.35 -10.45
C ILE A 386 -1.18 2.29 -9.32
N VAL A 387 -1.59 1.74 -8.17
CA VAL A 387 -1.96 2.56 -7.01
C VAL A 387 -0.69 2.94 -6.27
N GLY A 388 -0.24 4.18 -6.49
CA GLY A 388 0.91 4.78 -5.85
C GLY A 388 1.03 4.30 -4.40
N SER A 389 2.05 3.50 -4.17
CA SER A 389 2.64 3.47 -2.86
C SER A 389 3.04 4.91 -2.53
N ASN A 390 2.65 5.39 -1.34
CA ASN A 390 3.43 6.42 -0.67
C ASN A 390 4.76 5.80 -0.25
N ASP A 391 5.51 5.21 -1.20
CA ASP A 391 6.86 4.75 -0.94
C ASP A 391 7.65 6.03 -0.70
N HIS A 392 7.94 6.32 0.56
CA HIS A 392 9.05 7.19 0.87
C HIS A 392 10.29 6.33 0.77
N LEU A 393 11.29 6.86 0.07
CA LEU A 393 12.57 6.21 -0.01
C LEU A 393 13.53 6.92 0.94
N ARG A 394 13.97 6.19 1.97
CA ARG A 394 14.99 6.64 2.91
C ARG A 394 16.35 6.45 2.26
N VAL A 395 16.97 7.56 1.86
CA VAL A 395 18.38 7.57 1.45
C VAL A 395 19.21 7.76 2.71
N ILE A 396 19.91 6.71 3.13
CA ILE A 396 20.68 6.69 4.37
C ILE A 396 22.17 6.86 4.08
N SER A 397 22.82 7.72 4.87
CA SER A 397 24.27 7.81 4.96
C SER A 397 24.81 6.98 6.13
N PHE A 398 26.11 6.71 6.11
CA PHE A 398 26.80 5.78 7.01
C PHE A 398 26.70 6.12 8.52
N ASN A 399 26.42 7.37 8.88
CA ASN A 399 26.27 7.83 10.27
C ASN A 399 24.81 7.74 10.79
N SER A 400 23.96 6.89 10.22
CA SER A 400 22.51 6.83 10.49
C SER A 400 21.76 8.15 10.25
N THR A 401 22.36 9.11 9.53
CA THR A 401 21.61 10.27 9.02
C THR A 401 20.86 9.87 7.76
N SER A 402 19.61 10.30 7.65
CA SER A 402 18.76 9.95 6.51
C SER A 402 18.18 11.19 5.86
N LYS A 403 18.03 11.14 4.53
CA LYS A 403 17.17 12.01 3.76
C LYS A 403 16.01 11.17 3.26
N VAL A 404 14.82 11.51 3.72
CA VAL A 404 13.59 10.86 3.24
C VAL A 404 13.09 11.63 2.03
N VAL A 405 12.93 10.94 0.91
CA VAL A 405 12.43 11.54 -0.34
C VAL A 405 11.19 10.79 -0.82
N PRO A 406 10.19 11.48 -1.40
CA PRO A 406 9.07 10.79 -2.04
C PRO A 406 9.56 9.88 -3.18
N ALA A 407 9.01 8.66 -3.33
CA ALA A 407 9.45 7.70 -4.36
C ALA A 407 9.45 8.30 -5.76
N LYS A 408 8.43 9.10 -6.10
CA LYS A 408 8.40 9.80 -7.38
C LYS A 408 9.65 10.66 -7.58
N ARG A 409 9.99 11.51 -6.61
CA ARG A 409 11.22 12.32 -6.65
C ARG A 409 12.47 11.44 -6.66
N PHE A 410 12.44 10.30 -5.98
CA PHE A 410 13.56 9.37 -5.99
C PHE A 410 13.86 8.85 -7.40
N TYR A 411 12.85 8.26 -8.04
CA TYR A 411 12.99 7.65 -9.36
C TYR A 411 13.15 8.69 -10.48
N ASP A 412 12.55 9.88 -10.34
CA ASP A 412 12.65 10.96 -11.33
C ASP A 412 14.00 11.69 -11.29
N VAL A 413 14.63 11.82 -10.10
CA VAL A 413 15.77 12.73 -9.90
C VAL A 413 16.86 12.13 -9.01
N VAL A 414 16.54 11.75 -7.77
CA VAL A 414 17.57 11.44 -6.75
C VAL A 414 18.39 10.21 -7.09
N ARG A 415 17.81 9.24 -7.80
CA ARG A 415 18.52 8.05 -8.28
C ARG A 415 19.77 8.41 -9.08
N ASP A 416 19.69 9.45 -9.91
CA ASP A 416 20.71 9.73 -10.92
C ASP A 416 21.68 10.84 -10.48
N ILE A 417 21.19 11.86 -9.75
CA ILE A 417 22.02 13.01 -9.33
C ILE A 417 22.22 13.11 -7.81
N GLY A 418 21.64 12.19 -7.05
CA GLY A 418 21.70 12.16 -5.59
C GLY A 418 20.84 13.22 -4.89
N VAL A 419 20.92 13.23 -3.57
CA VAL A 419 20.28 14.22 -2.70
C VAL A 419 21.32 14.97 -1.88
N GLY A 420 21.08 16.26 -1.66
CA GLY A 420 21.97 17.15 -0.93
C GLY A 420 22.17 16.83 0.54
N LEU A 421 23.41 16.91 1.02
CA LEU A 421 23.77 16.93 2.44
C LEU A 421 24.90 17.94 2.67
N THR A 422 24.89 18.67 3.79
CA THR A 422 25.93 19.67 4.10
C THR A 422 27.24 19.01 4.53
N HIS A 423 28.38 19.64 4.28
CA HIS A 423 29.70 19.16 4.76
C HIS A 423 29.74 18.99 6.29
N ALA A 424 29.07 19.88 7.03
CA ALA A 424 29.00 19.81 8.49
C ALA A 424 28.52 18.44 8.99
N SER A 425 27.65 17.75 8.26
CA SER A 425 27.06 16.47 8.67
C SER A 425 28.08 15.36 8.94
N MET A 426 29.28 15.45 8.35
CA MET A 426 30.37 14.50 8.64
C MET A 426 31.13 14.86 9.92
N GLY A 427 31.13 16.14 10.30
CA GLY A 427 31.74 16.62 11.55
C GLY A 427 30.80 16.56 12.76
N MET A 428 29.51 16.29 12.57
CA MET A 428 28.51 16.24 13.64
C MET A 428 28.69 15.00 14.52
N THR A 429 28.54 15.18 15.84
CA THR A 429 28.61 14.10 16.82
C THR A 429 27.20 13.64 17.23
N SER A 430 27.11 12.54 17.98
CA SER A 430 25.83 12.02 18.47
C SER A 430 25.18 12.86 19.60
N PHE A 431 25.86 13.86 20.15
CA PHE A 431 25.39 14.62 21.32
C PHE A 431 25.20 16.13 21.05
N CYS A 432 25.63 16.66 19.90
CA CYS A 432 25.46 18.06 19.56
C CYS A 432 25.00 18.25 18.11
N ASP A 433 24.10 19.21 17.90
CA ASP A 433 23.60 19.60 16.58
C ASP A 433 24.53 20.63 15.93
N GLY A 434 25.81 20.24 15.78
CA GLY A 434 26.87 21.07 15.23
C GLY A 434 28.14 20.25 14.96
N PRO A 435 29.01 20.70 14.03
CA PRO A 435 30.28 20.02 13.80
C PRO A 435 31.18 20.16 15.03
N ALA A 436 31.94 19.11 15.34
CA ALA A 436 32.96 19.17 16.37
C ALA A 436 33.98 20.27 16.04
N GLU A 437 34.50 20.92 17.09
CA GLU A 437 35.56 21.91 16.97
C GLU A 437 36.78 21.32 16.24
N GLU A 438 37.51 22.17 15.53
CA GLU A 438 38.74 21.79 14.78
C GLU A 438 38.55 20.86 13.57
N THR A 439 37.33 20.45 13.24
CA THR A 439 37.07 19.59 12.05
C THR A 439 37.21 20.34 10.71
N ASN A 440 37.15 21.68 10.71
CA ASN A 440 37.03 22.54 9.53
C ASN A 440 35.80 22.25 8.63
N LEU A 441 34.90 21.35 9.05
CA LEU A 441 33.67 20.99 8.35
C LEU A 441 32.55 21.93 8.79
N THR A 442 32.26 22.95 7.97
CA THR A 442 31.24 23.96 8.29
C THR A 442 29.92 23.69 7.54
N GLY A 443 28.88 24.47 7.86
CA GLY A 443 27.61 24.43 7.10
C GLY A 443 27.73 24.91 5.65
N VAL A 444 28.89 25.44 5.25
CA VAL A 444 29.16 25.94 3.90
C VAL A 444 29.56 24.78 2.98
N GLY A 445 28.84 24.66 1.86
CA GLY A 445 29.04 23.62 0.86
C GLY A 445 28.12 22.42 1.04
N GLU A 446 28.00 21.63 -0.02
CA GLU A 446 27.05 20.53 -0.15
C GLU A 446 27.73 19.36 -0.87
N ILE A 447 27.52 18.16 -0.34
CA ILE A 447 27.80 16.88 -1.01
C ILE A 447 26.51 16.27 -1.54
N ARG A 448 26.64 15.36 -2.51
CA ARG A 448 25.56 14.53 -3.02
C ARG A 448 25.64 13.14 -2.40
N LEU A 449 24.54 12.71 -1.77
CA LEU A 449 24.30 11.32 -1.41
C LEU A 449 23.80 10.58 -2.67
N ILE A 450 24.69 9.78 -3.27
CA ILE A 450 24.39 8.97 -4.46
C ILE A 450 23.93 7.58 -4.01
N PRO A 451 22.66 7.19 -4.26
CA PRO A 451 22.13 5.92 -3.78
C PRO A 451 22.77 4.72 -4.47
N ASP A 452 23.18 3.73 -3.69
CA ASP A 452 23.68 2.44 -4.15
C ASP A 452 22.53 1.43 -4.20
N LEU A 453 21.93 1.27 -5.38
CA LEU A 453 20.73 0.45 -5.57
C LEU A 453 20.94 -1.03 -5.23
N SER A 454 22.19 -1.52 -5.20
CA SER A 454 22.49 -2.89 -4.77
C SER A 454 22.17 -3.14 -3.29
N THR A 455 22.06 -2.06 -2.52
CA THR A 455 21.72 -2.09 -1.09
C THR A 455 20.25 -1.79 -0.81
N LYS A 456 19.39 -1.68 -1.82
CA LYS A 456 17.99 -1.26 -1.62
C LYS A 456 17.14 -2.38 -1.04
N TYR A 457 16.48 -2.12 0.09
CA TYR A 457 15.50 -3.02 0.70
C TYR A 457 14.15 -2.34 0.93
N ARG A 458 13.06 -3.10 0.77
CA ARG A 458 11.75 -2.73 1.35
C ARG A 458 11.81 -3.04 2.83
N ILE A 459 11.58 -2.03 3.69
CA ILE A 459 11.83 -2.21 5.11
C ILE A 459 10.69 -3.02 5.77
N PRO A 460 10.98 -4.16 6.45
CA PRO A 460 9.95 -5.06 6.96
C PRO A 460 9.06 -4.45 8.04
N TRP A 461 9.63 -3.55 8.84
CA TRP A 461 8.96 -2.82 9.92
C TRP A 461 8.15 -1.60 9.43
N ALA A 462 8.31 -1.19 8.17
CA ALA A 462 7.53 -0.13 7.54
C ALA A 462 7.35 -0.45 6.05
N ARG A 463 6.42 -1.38 5.75
CA ARG A 463 6.23 -2.03 4.43
C ARG A 463 5.90 -1.08 3.26
N GLN A 464 5.60 0.17 3.57
CA GLN A 464 5.31 1.27 2.64
C GLN A 464 6.54 2.14 2.39
N GLU A 465 7.73 1.70 2.80
CA GLU A 465 8.95 2.47 2.65
C GLU A 465 10.06 1.57 2.10
N GLU A 466 10.96 2.19 1.36
CA GLU A 466 12.20 1.58 0.89
C GLU A 466 13.39 2.30 1.54
N MET A 467 14.47 1.59 1.77
CA MET A 467 15.71 2.13 2.32
C MET A 467 16.85 1.76 1.39
N VAL A 468 17.75 2.71 1.15
CA VAL A 468 18.95 2.52 0.32
C VAL A 468 20.12 3.23 0.98
N LEU A 469 21.29 2.59 0.99
CA LEU A 469 22.52 3.22 1.44
C LEU A 469 23.10 4.07 0.31
N ALA A 470 23.78 5.16 0.65
CA ALA A 470 24.34 6.09 -0.33
C ALA A 470 25.84 6.31 -0.15
N ASP A 471 26.52 6.65 -1.24
CA ASP A 471 27.89 7.16 -1.27
C ASP A 471 27.89 8.68 -1.21
N MET A 472 28.92 9.25 -0.57
CA MET A 472 29.10 10.70 -0.47
C MET A 472 30.01 11.19 -1.60
N HIS A 473 29.49 12.10 -2.41
CA HIS A 473 30.17 12.65 -3.58
C HIS A 473 30.25 14.18 -3.49
N ILE A 474 31.35 14.80 -3.93
CA ILE A 474 31.44 16.26 -4.07
C ILE A 474 30.46 16.72 -5.15
N LYS A 475 30.43 15.99 -6.26
CA LYS A 475 29.45 16.13 -7.35
C LYS A 475 29.18 14.73 -7.93
N PRO A 476 28.03 14.50 -8.61
CA PRO A 476 27.71 13.19 -9.15
C PRO A 476 28.88 12.61 -9.96
N GLY A 477 29.30 11.39 -9.63
CA GLY A 477 30.47 10.72 -10.22
C GLY A 477 31.83 10.99 -9.55
N GLU A 478 31.96 12.00 -8.69
CA GLU A 478 33.21 12.30 -7.97
C GLU A 478 33.06 12.05 -6.46
N ALA A 479 33.63 10.94 -5.98
CA ALA A 479 33.55 10.55 -4.58
C ALA A 479 34.28 11.55 -3.66
N TRP A 480 33.68 11.87 -2.52
CA TRP A 480 34.27 12.74 -1.51
C TRP A 480 35.36 12.00 -0.72
N GLU A 481 36.42 12.70 -0.36
CA GLU A 481 37.56 12.10 0.37
C GLU A 481 37.15 11.54 1.73
N TYR A 482 36.16 12.17 2.38
CA TYR A 482 35.59 11.77 3.67
C TYR A 482 34.50 10.69 3.55
N CYS A 483 34.20 10.17 2.36
CA CYS A 483 33.21 9.10 2.20
C CYS A 483 33.73 7.76 2.79
N PRO A 484 33.17 7.24 3.89
CA PRO A 484 33.69 6.03 4.54
C PRO A 484 33.53 4.78 3.69
N ARG A 485 32.41 4.63 2.97
CA ARG A 485 32.18 3.49 2.04
C ARG A 485 33.23 3.47 0.93
N ASN A 486 33.53 4.61 0.32
CA ASN A 486 34.59 4.70 -0.68
C ASN A 486 35.98 4.46 -0.08
N ALA A 487 36.27 4.95 1.14
CA ALA A 487 37.55 4.68 1.81
C ALA A 487 37.78 3.18 2.01
N LEU A 488 36.77 2.44 2.50
CA LEU A 488 36.84 0.99 2.65
C LEU A 488 37.00 0.27 1.29
N ARG A 489 36.24 0.68 0.26
CA ARG A 489 36.41 0.14 -1.10
C ARG A 489 37.83 0.34 -1.65
N ARG A 490 38.42 1.52 -1.46
CA ARG A 490 39.82 1.78 -1.90
C ARG A 490 40.80 0.83 -1.23
N VAL A 491 40.72 0.68 0.10
CA VAL A 491 41.64 -0.19 0.85
C VAL A 491 41.43 -1.67 0.51
N THR A 492 40.18 -2.14 0.44
CA THR A 492 39.88 -3.52 0.05
C THR A 492 40.30 -3.82 -1.39
N LYS A 493 40.21 -2.85 -2.29
CA LYS A 493 40.71 -2.96 -3.66
C LYS A 493 42.23 -3.11 -3.69
N ILE A 494 42.98 -2.28 -2.93
CA ILE A 494 44.44 -2.41 -2.81
C ILE A 494 44.81 -3.81 -2.30
N LEU A 495 44.17 -4.28 -1.22
CA LEU A 495 44.41 -5.62 -0.68
C LEU A 495 44.16 -6.73 -1.71
N LYS A 496 43.11 -6.59 -2.52
CA LYS A 496 42.78 -7.57 -3.55
C LYS A 496 43.71 -7.52 -4.74
N ASP A 497 44.03 -6.33 -5.25
CA ASP A 497 44.81 -6.15 -6.48
C ASP A 497 46.30 -6.42 -6.24
N GLU A 498 46.86 -5.96 -5.12
CA GLU A 498 48.29 -6.06 -4.83
C GLU A 498 48.68 -7.34 -4.10
N TYR A 499 47.79 -7.87 -3.25
CA TYR A 499 48.10 -9.00 -2.37
C TYR A 499 47.19 -10.22 -2.59
N ASN A 500 46.17 -10.12 -3.45
CA ASN A 500 45.13 -11.13 -3.65
C ASN A 500 44.44 -11.56 -2.34
N LEU A 501 44.28 -10.60 -1.43
CA LEU A 501 43.64 -10.82 -0.14
C LEU A 501 42.22 -10.26 -0.13
N VAL A 502 41.30 -10.99 0.49
CA VAL A 502 39.91 -10.56 0.72
C VAL A 502 39.66 -10.51 2.22
N VAL A 503 39.19 -9.36 2.70
CA VAL A 503 38.79 -9.19 4.10
C VAL A 503 37.30 -9.49 4.23
N ASN A 504 36.97 -10.48 5.04
CA ASN A 504 35.63 -10.75 5.51
C ASN A 504 35.46 -10.23 6.94
N ALA A 505 34.27 -9.72 7.25
CA ALA A 505 33.92 -9.26 8.58
C ALA A 505 32.60 -9.91 9.04
N GLY A 506 32.52 -10.26 10.33
CA GLY A 506 31.29 -10.57 11.06
C GLY A 506 31.10 -9.56 12.19
N PHE A 507 29.85 -9.31 12.56
CA PHE A 507 29.52 -8.34 13.61
C PHE A 507 28.61 -8.97 14.67
N GLU A 508 28.98 -8.79 15.93
CA GLU A 508 28.13 -9.03 17.08
C GLU A 508 27.68 -7.67 17.60
N ASN A 509 26.37 -7.44 17.65
CA ASN A 509 25.81 -6.17 18.07
C ASN A 509 25.12 -6.33 19.40
N GLU A 510 25.74 -5.79 20.44
CA GLU A 510 25.11 -5.65 21.74
C GLU A 510 24.28 -4.36 21.78
N PHE A 511 23.17 -4.41 22.50
CA PHE A 511 22.29 -3.27 22.72
C PHE A 511 21.48 -3.45 24.00
N TYR A 512 21.11 -2.34 24.62
CA TYR A 512 20.16 -2.35 25.72
C TYR A 512 18.76 -2.11 25.22
N LEU A 513 17.80 -2.84 25.78
CA LEU A 513 16.39 -2.54 25.70
C LEU A 513 15.92 -1.92 27.01
N LEU A 514 15.23 -0.80 26.89
CA LEU A 514 14.68 -0.04 28.00
C LEU A 514 13.16 0.02 27.86
N LYS A 515 12.46 -0.11 28.97
CA LYS A 515 11.01 0.08 29.05
C LYS A 515 10.69 1.40 29.72
N ASN A 516 9.64 2.07 29.23
CA ASN A 516 9.13 3.29 29.85
C ASN A 516 8.28 2.91 31.06
N VAL A 517 8.53 3.57 32.20
CA VAL A 517 7.71 3.48 33.40
C VAL A 517 7.38 4.89 33.89
N VAL A 518 6.13 5.10 34.28
CA VAL A 518 5.72 6.35 34.94
C VAL A 518 5.89 6.19 36.43
N ARG A 519 6.79 6.98 37.03
CA ARG A 519 6.98 7.07 38.48
C ARG A 519 6.78 8.51 38.92
N GLU A 520 5.90 8.73 39.90
CA GLU A 520 5.61 10.07 40.43
C GLU A 520 5.21 11.10 39.34
N GLY A 521 4.48 10.64 38.31
CA GLY A 521 4.07 11.47 37.17
C GLY A 521 5.18 11.81 36.18
N LYS A 522 6.38 11.23 36.31
CA LYS A 522 7.49 11.39 35.37
C LYS A 522 7.78 10.08 34.63
N GLU A 523 7.95 10.17 33.32
CA GLU A 523 8.43 9.05 32.52
C GLU A 523 9.91 8.78 32.81
N GLN A 524 10.24 7.51 33.02
CA GLN A 524 11.59 7.03 33.23
C GLN A 524 11.85 5.80 32.36
N TRP A 525 13.04 5.73 31.75
CA TRP A 525 13.48 4.58 30.96
C TRP A 525 14.35 3.67 31.82
N VAL A 526 13.80 2.52 32.19
CA VAL A 526 14.47 1.52 33.04
C VAL A 526 14.84 0.28 32.22
N PRO A 527 15.85 -0.51 32.62
CA PRO A 527 16.20 -1.77 31.95
C PRO A 527 14.99 -2.68 31.75
N PHE A 528 14.94 -3.34 30.58
CA PHE A 528 13.88 -4.29 30.25
C PHE A 528 13.82 -5.43 31.28
N ASP A 529 14.97 -6.03 31.57
CA ASP A 529 15.17 -7.07 32.58
C ASP A 529 16.46 -6.83 33.41
N MET A 530 16.72 -7.72 34.36
CA MET A 530 17.91 -7.72 35.23
C MET A 530 18.44 -9.15 35.44
N THR A 531 18.21 -10.03 34.48
CA THR A 531 18.59 -11.44 34.59
C THR A 531 20.10 -11.62 34.35
N PRO A 532 20.72 -12.70 34.86
CA PRO A 532 22.13 -12.98 34.59
C PRO A 532 22.41 -13.34 33.13
N TYR A 533 23.70 -13.33 32.76
CA TYR A 533 24.20 -13.74 31.44
C TYR A 533 23.60 -15.08 30.94
N CYS A 534 23.22 -15.12 29.67
CA CYS A 534 22.63 -16.28 29.00
C CYS A 534 21.40 -16.87 29.72
N SER A 535 20.66 -16.05 30.49
CA SER A 535 19.44 -16.50 31.13
C SER A 535 18.36 -16.83 30.11
N THR A 536 17.85 -18.07 30.15
CA THR A 536 16.70 -18.47 29.35
C THR A 536 15.48 -17.61 29.65
N SER A 537 15.26 -17.25 30.92
CA SER A 537 14.14 -16.39 31.33
C SER A 537 14.26 -14.95 30.80
N GLY A 538 15.49 -14.42 30.74
CA GLY A 538 15.75 -13.10 30.13
C GLY A 538 15.51 -13.11 28.64
N PHE A 539 15.99 -14.16 27.95
CA PHE A 539 15.75 -14.37 26.53
C PHE A 539 14.27 -14.56 26.21
N ASP A 540 13.56 -15.44 26.94
CA ASP A 540 12.14 -15.73 26.72
C ASP A 540 11.29 -14.46 26.87
N ALA A 541 11.62 -13.60 27.84
CA ALA A 541 10.92 -12.34 28.08
C ALA A 541 11.00 -11.39 26.87
N VAL A 542 12.14 -11.36 26.18
CA VAL A 542 12.36 -10.47 25.03
C VAL A 542 12.17 -11.17 23.67
N SER A 543 11.96 -12.49 23.67
CA SER A 543 11.92 -13.33 22.48
C SER A 543 11.00 -12.80 21.39
N PRO A 544 9.78 -12.26 21.66
CA PRO A 544 8.95 -11.66 20.61
C PRO A 544 9.63 -10.53 19.83
N VAL A 545 10.43 -9.70 20.51
CA VAL A 545 11.18 -8.59 19.89
C VAL A 545 12.32 -9.15 19.06
N LEU A 546 13.11 -10.07 19.64
CA LEU A 546 14.28 -10.64 18.96
C LEU A 546 13.89 -11.53 17.77
N GLN A 547 12.79 -12.28 17.85
CA GLN A 547 12.26 -13.06 16.73
C GLN A 547 11.76 -12.17 15.61
N GLU A 548 11.15 -11.02 15.92
CA GLU A 548 10.77 -10.06 14.89
C GLU A 548 12.00 -9.40 14.27
N VAL A 549 13.02 -9.04 15.06
CA VAL A 549 14.32 -8.56 14.55
C VAL A 549 14.94 -9.59 13.61
N LYS A 550 15.04 -10.85 14.04
CA LYS A 550 15.54 -11.95 13.21
C LYS A 550 14.75 -12.08 11.90
N SER A 551 13.43 -12.14 11.98
CA SER A 551 12.56 -12.29 10.80
C SER A 551 12.72 -11.12 9.81
N ALA A 552 12.88 -9.90 10.32
CA ALA A 552 13.12 -8.72 9.50
C ALA A 552 14.50 -8.79 8.82
N LEU A 553 15.55 -9.15 9.54
CA LEU A 553 16.91 -9.29 9.00
C LEU A 553 16.98 -10.39 7.94
N GLU A 554 16.37 -11.56 8.19
CA GLU A 554 16.32 -12.66 7.23
C GLU A 554 15.57 -12.25 5.94
N SER A 555 14.50 -11.46 6.05
CA SER A 555 13.80 -10.94 4.86
C SER A 555 14.61 -9.92 4.04
N MET A 556 15.72 -9.42 4.59
CA MET A 556 16.70 -8.54 3.92
C MET A 556 18.01 -9.29 3.58
N ASP A 557 18.02 -10.63 3.57
CA ASP A 557 19.22 -11.43 3.28
C ASP A 557 20.38 -11.21 4.29
N ILE A 558 20.05 -10.92 5.54
CA ILE A 558 20.99 -10.77 6.65
C ILE A 558 20.85 -11.99 7.57
N SER A 559 21.83 -12.89 7.52
CA SER A 559 21.88 -14.08 8.39
C SER A 559 22.13 -13.66 9.84
N VAL A 560 21.32 -14.21 10.75
CA VAL A 560 21.51 -14.11 12.20
C VAL A 560 21.96 -15.48 12.69
N GLU A 561 23.19 -15.55 13.19
CA GLU A 561 23.80 -16.81 13.65
C GLU A 561 23.45 -17.09 15.12
N GLN A 562 23.35 -16.03 15.93
CA GLN A 562 23.09 -16.16 17.36
C GLN A 562 22.32 -14.97 17.92
N LEU A 563 21.48 -15.28 18.91
CA LEU A 563 20.76 -14.32 19.75
C LEU A 563 20.85 -14.83 21.19
N HIS A 564 21.15 -13.95 22.14
CA HIS A 564 21.16 -14.30 23.57
C HIS A 564 20.99 -13.07 24.46
N ALA A 565 20.64 -13.33 25.73
CA ALA A 565 20.66 -12.32 26.78
C ALA A 565 22.11 -12.14 27.27
N GLU A 566 22.57 -10.89 27.27
CA GLU A 566 23.94 -10.54 27.60
C GLU A 566 24.06 -10.17 29.09
N SER A 567 25.25 -9.82 29.55
CA SER A 567 25.58 -9.71 30.98
C SER A 567 24.98 -8.49 31.69
N GLY A 568 24.72 -7.39 30.97
CA GLY A 568 24.18 -6.14 31.53
C GLY A 568 22.66 -6.12 31.66
N LYS A 569 22.13 -5.19 32.46
CA LYS A 569 20.68 -5.11 32.73
C LYS A 569 19.93 -4.70 31.46
N GLY A 570 19.08 -5.58 30.95
CA GLY A 570 18.33 -5.33 29.71
C GLY A 570 19.20 -5.42 28.46
N GLN A 571 20.38 -6.06 28.53
CA GLN A 571 21.32 -6.16 27.41
C GLN A 571 21.10 -7.44 26.62
N PHE A 572 21.16 -7.32 25.31
CA PHE A 572 21.01 -8.43 24.37
C PHE A 572 22.03 -8.30 23.25
N GLU A 573 22.36 -9.41 22.61
CA GLU A 573 23.26 -9.44 21.46
C GLU A 573 22.60 -10.11 20.25
N VAL A 574 22.89 -9.56 19.07
CA VAL A 574 22.60 -10.16 17.77
C VAL A 574 23.92 -10.39 17.02
N ALA A 575 24.28 -11.66 16.82
CA ALA A 575 25.44 -12.05 16.03
C ALA A 575 25.05 -12.30 14.57
N LEU A 576 25.74 -11.65 13.64
CA LEU A 576 25.50 -11.74 12.20
C LEU A 576 26.47 -12.68 11.51
N GLY A 577 26.02 -13.31 10.42
CA GLY A 577 26.89 -14.08 9.55
C GLY A 577 28.00 -13.23 8.91
N HIS A 578 29.18 -13.82 8.70
CA HIS A 578 30.30 -13.14 8.06
C HIS A 578 30.07 -12.90 6.57
N ALA A 579 30.59 -11.79 6.06
CA ALA A 579 30.51 -11.42 4.64
C ALA A 579 31.76 -10.61 4.24
N PRO A 580 32.00 -10.36 2.93
CA PRO A 580 33.00 -9.39 2.51
C PRO A 580 32.81 -8.06 3.23
N SER A 581 33.89 -7.46 3.74
CA SER A 581 33.87 -6.33 4.67
C SER A 581 32.96 -5.16 4.26
N ASN A 582 32.90 -4.82 2.97
CA ASN A 582 31.98 -3.80 2.45
C ASN A 582 30.51 -4.16 2.72
N LEU A 583 30.11 -5.39 2.36
CA LEU A 583 28.75 -5.89 2.54
C LEU A 583 28.44 -6.08 4.03
N ALA A 584 29.39 -6.58 4.82
CA ALA A 584 29.22 -6.75 6.26
C ALA A 584 28.93 -5.40 6.95
N ALA A 585 29.63 -4.33 6.55
CA ALA A 585 29.39 -2.99 7.07
C ALA A 585 28.00 -2.44 6.67
N ASP A 586 27.54 -2.72 5.46
CA ASP A 586 26.19 -2.34 5.01
C ASP A 586 25.11 -3.09 5.82
N LYS A 587 25.29 -4.42 6.03
CA LYS A 587 24.40 -5.25 6.85
C LYS A 587 24.34 -4.76 8.31
N LEU A 588 25.47 -4.33 8.87
CA LEU A 588 25.53 -3.74 10.22
C LEU A 588 24.60 -2.51 10.36
N ILE A 589 24.57 -1.61 9.37
CA ILE A 589 23.69 -0.43 9.41
C ILE A 589 22.23 -0.86 9.41
N TYR A 590 21.84 -1.78 8.52
CA TYR A 590 20.49 -2.32 8.47
C TYR A 590 20.09 -3.02 9.77
N THR A 591 21.01 -3.77 10.40
CA THR A 591 20.79 -4.41 11.70
C THR A 591 20.47 -3.41 12.79
N ARG A 592 21.23 -2.31 12.88
CA ARG A 592 20.99 -1.26 13.87
C ARG A 592 19.65 -0.55 13.66
N GLU A 593 19.29 -0.28 12.42
CA GLU A 593 17.99 0.31 12.09
C GLU A 593 16.82 -0.64 12.39
N ALA A 594 16.98 -1.94 12.10
CA ALA A 594 15.99 -2.96 12.42
C ALA A 594 15.78 -3.09 13.93
N ILE A 595 16.85 -3.21 14.72
CA ILE A 595 16.79 -3.29 16.18
C ILE A 595 16.07 -2.08 16.75
N LYS A 596 16.47 -0.86 16.36
CA LYS A 596 15.84 0.38 16.84
C LYS A 596 14.37 0.49 16.42
N ALA A 597 14.05 0.14 15.17
CA ALA A 597 12.68 0.25 14.66
C ALA A 597 11.75 -0.76 15.33
N ILE A 598 12.18 -2.01 15.47
CA ILE A 598 11.38 -3.09 16.06
C ILE A 598 11.28 -2.91 17.57
N ALA A 599 12.35 -2.54 18.27
CA ALA A 599 12.25 -2.19 19.70
C ALA A 599 11.20 -1.08 19.93
N ARG A 600 11.24 -0.01 19.12
CA ARG A 600 10.23 1.07 19.18
C ARG A 600 8.82 0.56 18.89
N LYS A 601 8.67 -0.35 17.93
CA LYS A 601 7.38 -1.02 17.63
C LYS A 601 6.83 -1.77 18.85
N HIS A 602 7.72 -2.34 19.66
CA HIS A 602 7.39 -3.04 20.91
C HIS A 602 7.34 -2.11 22.15
N GLY A 603 7.33 -0.79 21.96
CA GLY A 603 7.26 0.19 23.06
C GLY A 603 8.54 0.30 23.88
N LEU A 604 9.65 -0.25 23.37
CA LEU A 604 10.96 -0.25 24.00
C LEU A 604 11.86 0.78 23.33
N LEU A 605 12.82 1.29 24.09
CA LEU A 605 13.93 2.07 23.56
C LEU A 605 15.14 1.14 23.44
N ALA A 606 15.58 0.89 22.21
CA ALA A 606 16.88 0.26 21.98
C ALA A 606 17.98 1.33 21.93
N THR A 607 19.04 1.10 22.70
CA THR A 607 20.23 1.96 22.68
C THR A 607 21.48 1.11 22.52
N LEU A 608 22.36 1.53 21.60
CA LEU A 608 23.67 0.93 21.37
C LEU A 608 24.78 1.78 22.01
N LEU A 609 24.43 2.50 23.09
CA LEU A 609 25.39 3.29 23.83
C LEU A 609 26.40 2.36 24.51
N PRO A 610 27.70 2.74 24.52
CA PRO A 610 28.75 1.99 25.20
C PRO A 610 28.43 1.65 26.66
N LYS A 611 27.77 2.58 27.34
CA LYS A 611 27.24 2.44 28.69
C LYS A 611 25.97 3.27 28.78
N TYR A 612 24.88 2.64 29.22
CA TYR A 612 23.65 3.36 29.55
C TYR A 612 23.68 3.84 31.02
N TYR A 613 24.02 2.93 31.95
CA TYR A 613 24.35 3.25 33.34
C TYR A 613 25.87 3.17 33.55
N LEU A 614 26.44 4.10 34.31
CA LEU A 614 27.89 4.14 34.55
C LEU A 614 28.37 2.97 35.41
N ASP A 615 27.52 2.52 36.33
CA ASP A 615 27.72 1.43 37.29
C ASP A 615 27.29 0.04 36.76
N ASP A 616 27.04 -0.10 35.46
CA ASP A 616 26.67 -1.37 34.82
C ASP A 616 27.76 -1.85 33.83
N ILE A 617 27.59 -3.07 33.33
CA ILE A 617 28.43 -3.66 32.26
C ILE A 617 28.22 -2.86 30.99
N GLY A 618 29.25 -2.73 30.15
CA GLY A 618 29.16 -1.98 28.89
C GLY A 618 28.64 -2.80 27.71
N SER A 619 28.29 -2.08 26.65
CA SER A 619 27.80 -2.62 25.38
C SER A 619 28.79 -2.41 24.23
N GLY A 620 29.14 -3.52 23.59
CA GLY A 620 30.10 -3.64 22.51
C GLY A 620 29.49 -3.74 21.12
N CYS A 621 30.37 -3.60 20.13
CA CYS A 621 30.11 -4.09 18.79
C CYS A 621 31.38 -4.85 18.37
N HIS A 622 31.34 -6.18 18.49
CA HIS A 622 32.51 -6.99 18.16
C HIS A 622 32.67 -7.09 16.65
N VAL A 623 33.90 -6.96 16.19
CA VAL A 623 34.25 -7.02 14.77
C VAL A 623 35.17 -8.20 14.56
N HIS A 624 34.64 -9.25 13.95
CA HIS A 624 35.39 -10.47 13.65
C HIS A 624 35.97 -10.34 12.26
N LEU A 625 37.27 -10.08 12.18
CA LEU A 625 37.97 -9.97 10.89
C LEU A 625 38.61 -11.30 10.52
N SER A 626 38.40 -11.72 9.28
CA SER A 626 39.15 -12.82 8.67
C SER A 626 39.70 -12.40 7.32
N LEU A 627 40.89 -12.88 7.02
CA LEU A 627 41.63 -12.53 5.82
C LEU A 627 41.81 -13.79 4.99
N TRP A 628 41.45 -13.72 3.71
CA TRP A 628 41.33 -14.88 2.85
C TRP A 628 42.21 -14.72 1.61
N GLN A 629 42.99 -15.75 1.32
CA GLN A 629 43.79 -15.86 0.11
C GLN A 629 43.45 -17.16 -0.59
N ASN A 630 43.06 -17.10 -1.87
CA ASN A 630 42.72 -18.28 -2.67
C ASN A 630 41.68 -19.21 -2.00
N GLY A 631 40.70 -18.64 -1.29
CA GLY A 631 39.65 -19.40 -0.62
C GLY A 631 40.07 -20.07 0.70
N LYS A 632 41.27 -19.79 1.22
CA LYS A 632 41.73 -20.23 2.55
C LYS A 632 41.89 -19.06 3.49
N ASN A 633 41.47 -19.23 4.75
CA ASN A 633 41.70 -18.26 5.80
C ASN A 633 43.20 -18.26 6.17
N VAL A 634 43.83 -17.08 6.16
CA VAL A 634 45.27 -16.94 6.43
C VAL A 634 45.60 -16.99 7.93
N PHE A 635 44.59 -16.91 8.80
CA PHE A 635 44.74 -17.08 10.25
C PHE A 635 44.60 -18.52 10.71
N THR A 636 44.00 -19.40 9.90
CA THR A 636 43.98 -20.84 10.19
C THR A 636 45.33 -21.44 9.80
N GLY A 637 46.01 -22.07 10.76
CA GLY A 637 47.31 -22.70 10.55
C GLY A 637 47.34 -23.56 9.29
N SER A 638 48.33 -23.34 8.42
CA SER A 638 48.61 -24.26 7.33
C SER A 638 48.92 -25.64 7.90
N GLU A 639 48.65 -26.70 7.14
CA GLU A 639 49.11 -28.07 7.42
C GLU A 639 50.65 -28.20 7.50
N VAL A 640 51.38 -27.09 7.34
CA VAL A 640 52.83 -26.99 7.49
C VAL A 640 53.16 -26.27 8.80
N PRO A 641 53.97 -26.88 9.69
CA PRO A 641 54.32 -26.32 11.00
C PRO A 641 55.41 -25.26 10.86
N GLU A 642 55.05 -24.02 10.54
CA GLU A 642 56.06 -22.95 10.36
C GLU A 642 55.90 -21.71 11.24
N THR A 643 54.96 -21.68 12.19
CA THR A 643 54.88 -20.57 13.16
C THR A 643 54.56 -21.04 14.58
N GLN A 644 55.15 -20.35 15.56
CA GLN A 644 54.98 -20.63 17.00
C GLN A 644 53.52 -20.55 17.46
N TYR A 645 52.68 -19.79 16.75
CA TYR A 645 51.30 -19.47 17.14
C TYR A 645 50.22 -20.04 16.20
N GLY A 646 50.59 -20.89 15.22
CA GLY A 646 49.61 -21.54 14.35
C GLY A 646 48.92 -20.60 13.35
N MET A 647 49.55 -19.49 12.98
CA MET A 647 49.10 -18.53 11.97
C MET A 647 50.00 -18.55 10.73
N SER A 648 49.52 -18.14 9.55
CA SER A 648 50.44 -17.93 8.42
C SER A 648 51.31 -16.68 8.63
N LYS A 649 52.46 -16.60 7.94
CA LYS A 649 53.31 -15.40 7.93
C LYS A 649 52.54 -14.12 7.55
N VAL A 650 51.59 -14.22 6.60
CA VAL A 650 50.72 -13.10 6.19
C VAL A 650 49.77 -12.71 7.32
N GLY A 651 49.21 -13.69 8.03
CA GLY A 651 48.38 -13.47 9.22
C GLY A 651 49.15 -12.76 10.34
N GLU A 652 50.39 -13.19 10.62
CA GLU A 652 51.26 -12.54 11.62
C GLU A 652 51.59 -11.09 11.25
N GLN A 653 51.90 -10.83 9.96
CA GLN A 653 52.16 -9.47 9.47
C GLN A 653 50.94 -8.56 9.56
N PHE A 654 49.75 -9.09 9.26
CA PHE A 654 48.50 -8.36 9.45
C PHE A 654 48.29 -7.98 10.92
N MET A 655 48.46 -8.94 11.85
CA MET A 655 48.30 -8.69 13.28
C MET A 655 49.35 -7.71 13.83
N ALA A 656 50.59 -7.78 13.35
CA ALA A 656 51.63 -6.81 13.69
C ALA A 656 51.24 -5.39 13.24
N GLY A 657 50.63 -5.26 12.05
CA GLY A 657 50.10 -3.99 11.57
C GLY A 657 48.94 -3.45 12.43
N VAL A 658 48.00 -4.31 12.83
CA VAL A 658 46.91 -3.95 13.74
C VAL A 658 47.47 -3.46 15.08
N TYR A 659 48.46 -4.16 15.64
CA TYR A 659 49.12 -3.77 16.89
C TYR A 659 49.86 -2.43 16.76
N TYR A 660 50.60 -2.23 15.67
CA TYR A 660 51.31 -0.98 15.38
C TYR A 660 50.35 0.22 15.25
N HIS A 661 49.19 0.02 14.62
CA HIS A 661 48.18 1.07 14.43
C HIS A 661 47.16 1.16 15.56
N LEU A 662 47.32 0.41 16.66
CA LEU A 662 46.37 0.41 17.77
C LEU A 662 46.06 1.81 18.32
N PRO A 663 47.03 2.74 18.49
CA PRO A 663 46.72 4.11 18.90
C PRO A 663 45.80 4.86 17.93
N SER A 664 45.97 4.67 16.62
CA SER A 664 45.09 5.27 15.61
C SER A 664 43.72 4.61 15.57
N ILE A 665 43.65 3.29 15.79
CA ILE A 665 42.39 2.53 15.86
C ILE A 665 41.54 3.02 17.05
N LEU A 666 42.16 3.35 18.18
CA LEU A 666 41.46 3.87 19.37
C LEU A 666 40.64 5.14 19.09
N ALA A 667 41.10 5.98 18.15
CA ALA A 667 40.33 7.17 17.73
C ALA A 667 38.96 6.81 17.13
N PHE A 668 38.82 5.61 16.54
CA PHE A 668 37.57 5.12 15.95
C PHE A 668 36.77 4.22 16.89
N THR A 669 37.45 3.43 17.74
CA THR A 669 36.79 2.46 18.62
C THR A 669 36.38 3.06 19.97
N ALA A 670 37.05 4.13 20.43
CA ALA A 670 36.75 4.82 21.69
C ALA A 670 36.59 6.36 21.55
N PRO A 671 35.74 6.87 20.64
CA PRO A 671 35.66 8.31 20.34
C PRO A 671 34.91 9.15 21.39
N LEU A 672 34.31 8.54 22.42
CA LEU A 672 33.42 9.24 23.38
C LEU A 672 33.91 9.10 24.83
N PRO A 673 33.71 10.12 25.69
CA PRO A 673 33.95 10.05 27.15
C PRO A 673 33.37 8.79 27.82
N ASN A 674 32.18 8.36 27.39
CA ASN A 674 31.51 7.15 27.91
C ASN A 674 32.21 5.84 27.49
N ARG A 675 33.07 5.82 26.46
CA ARG A 675 33.91 4.67 26.08
C ARG A 675 35.18 4.57 26.92
N TRP A 676 35.72 5.67 27.47
CA TRP A 676 36.90 5.61 28.34
C TRP A 676 36.58 4.90 29.66
N HIS A 677 35.39 5.13 30.22
CA HIS A 677 34.88 4.39 31.39
C HIS A 677 34.56 2.92 31.11
N PHE A 678 34.54 2.51 29.83
CA PHE A 678 34.45 1.11 29.41
C PHE A 678 35.84 0.45 29.32
N LEU A 679 36.85 1.18 28.85
CA LEU A 679 38.23 0.67 28.72
C LEU A 679 39.00 0.57 30.05
N ILE A 680 38.61 1.36 31.07
CA ILE A 680 39.30 1.44 32.38
C ILE A 680 38.63 0.51 33.42
N GLN A 681 38.04 -0.61 33.00
CA GLN A 681 37.49 -1.60 33.95
C GLN A 681 38.56 -2.42 34.66
#